data_AF-A0A3A0C908-F1
#
_entry.id   AF-A0A3A0C908-F1
#
_cell.length_a   1.000
_cell.length_b   1.000
_cell.length_c   1.000
_cell.angle_alpha   90.00
_cell.angle_beta   90.00
_cell.angle_gamma   90.00
#
_symmetry.space_group_name_H-M   'P 1'
#
loop_
_entity.id
_entity.type
_entity.pdbx_description
1 polymer ?
#
loop_
_entity_poly.entity_id
_entity_poly.type
_entity_poly.pdbx_seq_one_letter_code
_entity_poly.pdbx_strand_id
1 'polypeptide(L)'
;MESDMRAVLFRLDTTHSASASPRAAICTAAALCLSATIASAGPDRPAGAPKSAERTVRAVDLGIRLLPQPLDVAPGITFLGSGPSPEEIVALIPHNRNAADTTNVDQIWVGGALGLNLSGAGLVAGVWDSGTVRDTHQELAGRVTIVDAPSLSTHATHVAGTIGAAGVNAAARGMAGGISIRSRTFANDLSEMNTDGNLINLSNHSYGPIDGWTLELDWGIGQVDTWFADRALYDTESPNFGRYTFNARTLDIRLNSFPHLVSCWSSGNERGEQFLNVRGDNKYVAFFSTPPIGGTSVGSGYYLVDNTGDTSAPPADGNAGTGFDCISGTQVAKNCITVGSINDVTVDPYGAITAAAGSSWGPVDDGRVKPDLVGNGAGVTSCSAAGNASYASLSGTSMSSPNVCGTAALLIEHYKNLNAAALPRSATIKALLIHTAFDGGNAGPDYKFGWGLPDAAKAATFLSDSESETPELNHLFEAAYSGSTQDYVFSYAGPGAIKATLVWTDPQPAATPAGTLDNPQKVLVNDLDLVIIGPPSDTTYWPWTLDPNNPNAPAVRSARNEVDNVEQVVISAPAAGTYTVRVTHTGAGFNQNYSLLVSNVSAGVAPVLAPPANDTTACGAPYVSPAPSLSQGTPVITWSLDAGPPLATIDPGSGVVSWTDPVPSATPYDITITATNAQGTDTATWQLTVAPGDFTGDGLLTDLDVPDFVDHLIDISATRPCAADVNLDMSIDALDVQAFVSGM
;
A
#
# COMPACT_ATOMS: atom_id res chain seq x y z
N MET A 1 19.72 -43.35 39.29
CA MET A 1 20.02 -43.99 37.98
C MET A 1 19.34 -43.13 36.93
N GLU A 2 19.95 -42.01 36.57
CA GLU A 2 19.54 -41.30 35.36
C GLU A 2 19.96 -42.08 34.12
N SER A 3 19.29 -41.81 33.00
CA SER A 3 19.60 -42.39 31.70
C SER A 3 19.65 -41.31 30.62
N ASP A 4 20.85 -40.80 30.38
CA ASP A 4 21.32 -40.10 29.17
C ASP A 4 20.27 -39.80 28.09
N MET A 5 19.84 -38.53 27.97
CA MET A 5 19.34 -38.00 26.70
C MET A 5 20.50 -37.33 25.95
N ARG A 6 21.20 -38.10 25.10
CA ARG A 6 22.37 -37.62 24.37
C ARG A 6 21.96 -36.75 23.18
N ALA A 7 22.47 -35.52 23.14
CA ALA A 7 22.42 -34.71 21.91
C ALA A 7 23.23 -35.39 20.79
N VAL A 8 22.66 -35.46 19.59
CA VAL A 8 23.33 -36.02 18.41
C VAL A 8 24.27 -34.99 17.81
N LEU A 9 25.54 -35.04 18.21
CA LEU A 9 26.58 -34.16 17.66
C LEU A 9 27.10 -34.75 16.33
N PHE A 10 26.75 -34.12 15.20
CA PHE A 10 27.38 -34.45 13.91
C PHE A 10 28.86 -34.05 13.93
N ARG A 11 29.76 -35.03 14.01
CA ARG A 11 31.18 -34.84 13.72
C ARG A 11 31.40 -34.89 12.21
N LEU A 12 31.91 -33.81 11.64
CA LEU A 12 32.66 -33.89 10.39
C LEU A 12 34.06 -34.45 10.71
N ASP A 13 34.37 -35.62 10.15
CA ASP A 13 35.60 -36.35 10.44
C ASP A 13 36.73 -35.87 9.53
N THR A 14 37.80 -35.32 10.11
CA THR A 14 38.84 -34.57 9.37
C THR A 14 40.12 -35.37 9.18
N THR A 15 40.19 -36.16 8.11
CA THR A 15 41.40 -36.95 7.78
C THR A 15 41.91 -36.73 6.35
N HIS A 16 43.02 -35.99 6.23
CA HIS A 16 43.95 -35.91 5.07
C HIS A 16 43.36 -35.32 3.76
N SER A 17 44.14 -34.70 2.85
CA SER A 17 45.57 -34.33 2.82
C SER A 17 45.78 -32.96 2.11
N ALA A 18 47.01 -32.45 2.09
CA ALA A 18 47.33 -31.09 1.64
C ALA A 18 47.37 -30.85 0.10
N SER A 19 47.52 -29.56 -0.24
CA SER A 19 47.90 -28.95 -1.53
C SER A 19 46.86 -28.74 -2.65
N ALA A 20 46.30 -27.52 -2.73
CA ALA A 20 46.29 -26.67 -3.94
C ALA A 20 45.74 -25.24 -3.67
N SER A 21 46.38 -24.22 -4.27
CA SER A 21 45.97 -22.83 -4.60
C SER A 21 44.80 -22.11 -3.87
N PRO A 22 44.99 -20.86 -3.37
CA PRO A 22 43.91 -20.06 -2.76
C PRO A 22 43.16 -19.14 -3.74
N ARG A 23 41.91 -19.46 -4.06
CA ARG A 23 40.81 -18.52 -4.45
C ARG A 23 39.47 -19.27 -4.55
N ALA A 24 38.36 -18.57 -4.30
CA ALA A 24 36.98 -19.10 -4.35
C ALA A 24 36.63 -20.23 -3.36
N ALA A 25 36.63 -19.93 -2.05
CA ALA A 25 36.19 -20.87 -1.00
C ALA A 25 35.60 -20.18 0.27
N ILE A 26 34.86 -19.07 0.13
CA ILE A 26 34.13 -18.43 1.24
C ILE A 26 32.72 -18.01 0.76
N CYS A 27 31.77 -18.96 0.76
CA CYS A 27 30.33 -18.68 0.57
C CYS A 27 29.42 -19.85 1.01
N THR A 28 29.86 -20.67 1.97
CA THR A 28 29.10 -21.82 2.51
C THR A 28 29.22 -21.92 4.03
N ALA A 29 29.15 -20.77 4.72
CA ALA A 29 28.83 -20.73 6.13
C ALA A 29 27.31 -20.65 6.26
N ALA A 30 26.64 -21.77 6.55
CA ALA A 30 25.29 -21.73 7.08
C ALA A 30 25.38 -21.20 8.51
N ALA A 31 24.74 -20.07 8.81
CA ALA A 31 24.70 -19.52 10.16
C ALA A 31 24.03 -20.54 11.10
N LEU A 32 24.70 -20.89 12.21
CA LEU A 32 24.04 -21.59 13.31
C LEU A 32 23.23 -20.57 14.10
N CYS A 33 22.03 -20.24 13.61
CA CYS A 33 21.08 -19.43 14.36
C CYS A 33 20.66 -20.19 15.63
N LEU A 34 21.17 -19.78 16.79
CA LEU A 34 20.66 -20.23 18.09
C LEU A 34 19.39 -19.45 18.40
N SER A 35 18.24 -20.10 18.24
CA SER A 35 16.93 -19.56 18.63
C SER A 35 16.56 -20.01 20.05
N ALA A 36 16.32 -19.04 20.94
CA ALA A 36 15.76 -19.28 22.27
C ALA A 36 14.22 -19.14 22.24
N THR A 37 13.50 -19.80 23.16
CA THR A 37 12.03 -19.84 23.21
C THR A 37 11.53 -19.60 24.64
N ILE A 38 10.55 -18.70 24.85
CA ILE A 38 10.11 -18.27 26.19
C ILE A 38 8.59 -18.02 26.21
N ALA A 39 7.91 -18.43 27.28
CA ALA A 39 6.48 -18.21 27.48
C ALA A 39 6.18 -16.98 28.36
N SER A 40 5.02 -16.35 28.16
CA SER A 40 4.66 -15.05 28.77
C SER A 40 3.33 -15.06 29.55
N ALA A 41 3.25 -14.25 30.60
CA ALA A 41 2.04 -13.85 31.34
C ALA A 41 2.33 -12.54 32.12
N GLY A 42 1.29 -11.73 32.43
CA GLY A 42 1.38 -10.50 33.24
C GLY A 42 0.99 -9.19 32.50
N PRO A 43 -0.03 -8.43 32.96
CA PRO A 43 -0.47 -7.16 32.34
C PRO A 43 -0.09 -5.87 33.10
N ASP A 44 -0.24 -4.73 32.40
CA ASP A 44 -0.19 -3.32 32.84
C ASP A 44 1.15 -2.69 33.29
N ARG A 45 1.64 -1.71 32.50
CA ARG A 45 2.51 -0.61 32.98
C ARG A 45 2.44 0.66 32.07
N PRO A 46 2.58 1.88 32.62
CA PRO A 46 2.78 3.11 31.82
C PRO A 46 4.20 3.23 31.23
N ALA A 47 4.38 4.19 30.31
CA ALA A 47 5.67 4.49 29.65
C ALA A 47 6.75 5.02 30.61
N GLY A 48 8.03 4.87 30.21
CA GLY A 48 9.19 5.37 30.97
C GLY A 48 9.54 4.54 32.21
N ALA A 49 9.26 3.24 32.19
CA ALA A 49 9.37 2.38 33.36
C ALA A 49 9.85 0.97 32.98
N PRO A 50 10.83 0.37 33.70
CA PRO A 50 11.56 -0.81 33.23
C PRO A 50 10.66 -2.01 32.94
N LYS A 51 11.04 -2.77 31.91
CA LYS A 51 10.32 -3.96 31.43
C LYS A 51 10.24 -5.01 32.54
N SER A 52 9.11 -5.73 32.64
CA SER A 52 8.92 -6.74 33.69
C SER A 52 9.85 -7.94 33.47
N ALA A 53 10.11 -8.70 34.55
CA ALA A 53 10.98 -9.88 34.54
C ALA A 53 10.37 -11.11 33.83
N GLU A 54 9.46 -10.89 32.88
CA GLU A 54 8.61 -11.87 32.21
C GLU A 54 8.88 -11.95 30.70
N ARG A 55 9.89 -11.20 30.22
CA ARG A 55 10.40 -11.24 28.82
C ARG A 55 11.83 -11.79 28.70
N THR A 56 12.43 -12.22 29.81
CA THR A 56 13.89 -12.21 29.93
C THR A 56 14.58 -13.44 29.33
N VAL A 57 15.28 -13.27 28.20
CA VAL A 57 16.11 -14.28 27.54
C VAL A 57 17.43 -14.45 28.30
N ARG A 58 17.77 -15.67 28.71
CA ARG A 58 19.07 -15.91 29.36
C ARG A 58 20.17 -15.85 28.32
N ALA A 59 21.23 -15.08 28.57
CA ALA A 59 22.35 -14.91 27.64
C ALA A 59 22.95 -16.27 27.18
N VAL A 60 22.96 -17.27 28.07
CA VAL A 60 23.41 -18.64 27.78
C VAL A 60 22.60 -19.37 26.70
N ASP A 61 21.31 -19.06 26.55
CA ASP A 61 20.45 -19.68 25.53
C ASP A 61 20.73 -19.08 24.13
N LEU A 62 21.33 -17.90 24.06
CA LEU A 62 21.87 -17.26 22.85
C LEU A 62 23.30 -17.75 22.52
N GLY A 63 23.81 -18.76 23.24
CA GLY A 63 25.15 -19.31 23.05
C GLY A 63 26.27 -18.56 23.77
N ILE A 64 25.95 -17.52 24.55
CA ILE A 64 26.92 -16.69 25.26
C ILE A 64 27.46 -17.46 26.47
N ARG A 65 28.77 -17.69 26.49
CA ARG A 65 29.48 -18.49 27.49
C ARG A 65 29.89 -17.61 28.66
N LEU A 66 28.92 -17.33 29.53
CA LEU A 66 29.16 -16.65 30.80
C LEU A 66 30.22 -17.40 31.63
N LEU A 67 31.12 -16.66 32.27
CA LEU A 67 32.09 -17.20 33.21
C LEU A 67 31.39 -17.66 34.51
N PRO A 68 31.86 -18.74 35.16
CA PRO A 68 31.33 -19.16 36.46
C PRO A 68 31.44 -18.10 37.57
N GLN A 69 32.36 -17.15 37.42
CA GLN A 69 32.49 -15.91 38.19
C GLN A 69 32.94 -14.81 37.20
N PRO A 70 32.31 -13.62 37.18
CA PRO A 70 32.78 -12.49 36.38
C PRO A 70 34.23 -12.10 36.69
N LEU A 71 34.95 -11.55 35.71
CA LEU A 71 36.37 -11.21 35.81
C LEU A 71 36.59 -9.70 35.68
N ASP A 72 36.96 -9.03 36.76
CA ASP A 72 37.41 -7.63 36.71
C ASP A 72 38.72 -7.53 35.93
N VAL A 73 38.69 -6.88 34.76
CA VAL A 73 39.85 -6.72 33.87
C VAL A 73 40.53 -5.36 34.02
N ALA A 74 39.80 -4.37 34.54
CA ALA A 74 40.25 -3.01 34.83
C ALA A 74 39.28 -2.35 35.83
N PRO A 75 39.65 -1.21 36.46
CA PRO A 75 38.69 -0.43 37.25
C PRO A 75 37.45 -0.10 36.41
N GLY A 76 36.28 -0.48 36.91
CA GLY A 76 34.99 -0.23 36.26
C GLY A 76 34.54 -1.24 35.21
N ILE A 77 35.43 -2.10 34.71
CA ILE A 77 35.16 -3.03 33.62
C ILE A 77 35.32 -4.50 34.07
N THR A 78 34.21 -5.22 34.02
CA THR A 78 34.10 -6.63 34.39
C THR A 78 33.69 -7.45 33.16
N PHE A 79 34.54 -8.37 32.72
CA PHE A 79 34.23 -9.31 31.64
C PHE A 79 33.27 -10.40 32.13
N LEU A 80 32.15 -10.58 31.43
CA LEU A 80 31.10 -11.54 31.78
C LEU A 80 31.26 -12.87 31.06
N GLY A 81 31.68 -12.88 29.79
CA GLY A 81 31.81 -14.10 28.99
C GLY A 81 32.04 -13.85 27.50
N SER A 82 32.45 -14.89 26.78
CA SER A 82 32.63 -14.85 25.32
C SER A 82 31.44 -15.47 24.59
N GLY A 83 31.17 -15.05 23.36
CA GLY A 83 30.05 -15.54 22.57
C GLY A 83 30.15 -15.09 21.11
N PRO A 84 29.15 -15.43 20.28
CA PRO A 84 28.89 -14.71 19.02
C PRO A 84 28.67 -13.21 19.31
N SER A 85 28.83 -12.35 18.30
CA SER A 85 28.47 -10.94 18.43
C SER A 85 26.95 -10.72 18.30
N PRO A 86 26.38 -9.59 18.73
CA PRO A 86 24.96 -9.27 18.54
C PRO A 86 24.50 -9.42 17.09
N GLU A 87 25.35 -9.04 16.13
CA GLU A 87 25.09 -9.11 14.69
C GLU A 87 25.10 -10.55 14.13
N GLU A 88 25.55 -11.53 14.92
CA GLU A 88 25.48 -12.97 14.64
C GLU A 88 24.30 -13.66 15.37
N ILE A 89 23.59 -12.96 16.27
CA ILE A 89 22.49 -13.48 17.09
C ILE A 89 21.13 -13.02 16.52
N VAL A 90 20.11 -13.90 16.58
CA VAL A 90 18.72 -13.54 16.29
C VAL A 90 17.84 -13.93 17.48
N ALA A 91 17.75 -13.03 18.45
CA ALA A 91 16.97 -13.22 19.69
C ALA A 91 15.58 -12.57 19.55
N LEU A 92 14.53 -13.35 19.32
CA LEU A 92 13.19 -12.83 18.97
C LEU A 92 12.30 -12.56 20.21
N ILE A 93 11.59 -11.43 20.24
CA ILE A 93 10.78 -10.97 21.41
C ILE A 93 9.34 -10.41 21.09
N PRO A 94 8.37 -10.51 22.06
CA PRO A 94 6.92 -10.15 21.94
C PRO A 94 6.40 -8.75 22.46
N HIS A 95 5.25 -8.19 21.97
CA HIS A 95 4.77 -6.78 22.21
C HIS A 95 3.21 -6.39 22.08
N ASN A 96 2.25 -6.63 23.00
CA ASN A 96 0.78 -6.67 22.65
C ASN A 96 -0.29 -5.56 23.12
N ARG A 97 -0.85 -4.59 22.34
CA ARG A 97 -2.10 -3.75 22.65
C ARG A 97 -2.88 -3.06 21.43
N ASN A 98 -4.06 -2.39 21.62
CA ASN A 98 -5.41 -2.38 20.89
C ASN A 98 -5.56 -2.72 19.38
N ALA A 99 -6.80 -2.91 18.89
CA ALA A 99 -7.14 -3.49 17.57
C ALA A 99 -8.48 -2.99 16.99
N ALA A 100 -9.56 -3.77 17.18
CA ALA A 100 -10.63 -3.95 16.18
C ALA A 100 -11.37 -2.68 15.72
N ASP A 101 -11.81 -1.83 16.65
CA ASP A 101 -12.65 -0.64 16.41
C ASP A 101 -11.97 0.32 15.41
N THR A 102 -10.69 0.61 15.67
CA THR A 102 -9.78 1.51 14.94
C THR A 102 -9.43 1.08 13.51
N THR A 103 -10.09 0.08 12.95
CA THR A 103 -9.95 -0.28 11.53
C THR A 103 -11.29 -0.33 10.79
N ASN A 104 -12.38 0.12 11.43
CA ASN A 104 -13.75 0.15 10.89
C ASN A 104 -14.23 -1.23 10.38
N VAL A 105 -13.76 -2.28 11.04
CA VAL A 105 -14.07 -3.68 10.73
C VAL A 105 -15.47 -4.07 11.20
N ASP A 106 -15.97 -3.42 12.24
CA ASP A 106 -17.34 -3.56 12.72
C ASP A 106 -18.38 -3.20 11.64
N GLN A 107 -18.05 -2.23 10.77
CA GLN A 107 -18.89 -1.80 9.64
C GLN A 107 -19.12 -2.91 8.61
N ILE A 108 -18.17 -3.85 8.45
CA ILE A 108 -18.20 -4.91 7.43
C ILE A 108 -18.51 -6.31 7.99
N TRP A 109 -18.58 -6.46 9.31
CA TRP A 109 -18.93 -7.70 10.00
C TRP A 109 -20.32 -8.25 9.67
N VAL A 110 -20.58 -9.50 10.09
CA VAL A 110 -21.94 -10.02 10.32
C VAL A 110 -22.74 -9.03 11.18
N GLY A 111 -23.78 -8.43 10.61
CA GLY A 111 -24.60 -7.38 11.22
C GLY A 111 -24.04 -5.95 11.16
N GLY A 112 -22.91 -5.72 10.48
CA GLY A 112 -22.30 -4.41 10.27
C GLY A 112 -23.07 -3.51 9.29
N ALA A 113 -22.83 -2.20 9.34
CA ALA A 113 -23.59 -1.20 8.60
C ALA A 113 -23.56 -1.35 7.07
N LEU A 114 -22.48 -1.90 6.51
CA LEU A 114 -22.34 -2.16 5.07
C LEU A 114 -22.99 -3.48 4.61
N GLY A 115 -23.52 -4.29 5.53
CA GLY A 115 -24.30 -5.50 5.20
C GLY A 115 -23.53 -6.63 4.51
N LEU A 116 -22.20 -6.52 4.38
CA LEU A 116 -21.35 -7.51 3.70
C LEU A 116 -21.26 -8.85 4.47
N ASN A 117 -21.52 -8.82 5.77
CA ASN A 117 -21.56 -9.99 6.66
C ASN A 117 -20.26 -10.81 6.71
N LEU A 118 -19.11 -10.12 6.64
CA LEU A 118 -17.79 -10.75 6.59
C LEU A 118 -17.37 -11.32 7.96
N SER A 119 -16.52 -12.35 7.92
CA SER A 119 -16.04 -13.12 9.08
C SER A 119 -14.66 -13.77 8.89
N GLY A 120 -14.13 -13.85 7.68
CA GLY A 120 -12.92 -14.62 7.33
C GLY A 120 -13.16 -16.13 7.18
N ALA A 121 -14.39 -16.57 6.95
CA ALA A 121 -14.74 -17.99 6.85
C ALA A 121 -14.09 -18.65 5.63
N GLY A 122 -13.59 -19.87 5.81
CA GLY A 122 -12.86 -20.58 4.75
C GLY A 122 -11.55 -19.90 4.35
N LEU A 123 -10.95 -19.12 5.26
CA LEU A 123 -9.56 -18.67 5.21
C LEU A 123 -8.78 -19.23 6.40
N VAL A 124 -7.46 -19.32 6.25
CA VAL A 124 -6.54 -19.76 7.31
C VAL A 124 -5.44 -18.73 7.51
N ALA A 125 -5.25 -18.28 8.75
CA ALA A 125 -4.10 -17.45 9.15
C ALA A 125 -3.05 -18.29 9.89
N GLY A 126 -1.81 -18.26 9.43
CA GLY A 126 -0.66 -18.77 10.17
C GLY A 126 -0.19 -17.75 11.21
N VAL A 127 -0.14 -18.16 12.48
CA VAL A 127 0.32 -17.30 13.58
C VAL A 127 1.61 -17.90 14.13
N TRP A 128 2.71 -17.20 13.88
CA TRP A 128 4.03 -17.51 14.45
C TRP A 128 4.23 -16.68 15.72
N ASP A 129 4.66 -17.32 16.82
CA ASP A 129 4.73 -16.65 18.12
C ASP A 129 5.74 -17.27 19.10
N SER A 130 5.92 -16.64 20.25
CA SER A 130 6.65 -17.12 21.44
C SER A 130 6.21 -18.49 21.97
N GLY A 131 5.00 -18.96 21.65
CA GLY A 131 4.48 -20.26 22.10
C GLY A 131 3.09 -20.57 21.55
N THR A 132 2.41 -21.56 22.12
CA THR A 132 1.15 -22.09 21.55
C THR A 132 -0.06 -21.24 21.92
N VAL A 133 -0.99 -21.08 20.97
CA VAL A 133 -2.35 -20.55 21.21
C VAL A 133 -3.15 -21.49 22.10
N ARG A 134 -3.92 -20.96 23.07
CA ARG A 134 -4.93 -21.74 23.80
C ARG A 134 -6.12 -22.07 22.89
N ASP A 135 -6.00 -23.17 22.16
CA ASP A 135 -7.04 -23.80 21.35
C ASP A 135 -8.34 -24.06 22.12
N THR A 136 -8.25 -24.34 23.43
CA THR A 136 -9.42 -24.53 24.31
C THR A 136 -10.11 -23.25 24.77
N HIS A 137 -9.70 -22.06 24.29
CA HIS A 137 -10.35 -20.79 24.65
C HIS A 137 -11.71 -20.66 23.97
N GLN A 138 -12.74 -20.18 24.69
CA GLN A 138 -14.12 -20.15 24.22
C GLN A 138 -14.32 -19.33 22.93
N GLU A 139 -13.43 -18.37 22.68
CA GLU A 139 -13.44 -17.57 21.46
C GLU A 139 -12.85 -18.30 20.24
N LEU A 140 -12.02 -19.31 20.46
CA LEU A 140 -11.15 -19.94 19.45
C LEU A 140 -11.40 -21.46 19.28
N ALA A 141 -12.18 -22.06 20.17
CA ALA A 141 -12.44 -23.49 20.24
C ALA A 141 -12.92 -24.07 18.91
N GLY A 142 -12.24 -25.11 18.44
CA GLY A 142 -12.55 -25.80 17.18
C GLY A 142 -12.02 -25.11 15.91
N ARG A 143 -11.37 -23.93 16.01
CA ARG A 143 -10.79 -23.21 14.87
C ARG A 143 -9.26 -23.08 14.90
N VAL A 144 -8.59 -23.58 15.95
CA VAL A 144 -7.13 -23.58 16.07
C VAL A 144 -6.55 -24.96 15.71
N THR A 145 -5.58 -24.98 14.79
CA THR A 145 -4.69 -26.11 14.54
C THR A 145 -3.32 -25.78 15.12
N ILE A 146 -2.89 -26.54 16.14
CA ILE A 146 -1.54 -26.49 16.70
C ILE A 146 -0.64 -27.36 15.82
N VAL A 147 0.49 -26.83 15.33
CA VAL A 147 1.40 -27.57 14.43
C VAL A 147 2.66 -28.04 15.16
N ASP A 148 3.31 -27.15 15.90
CA ASP A 148 4.32 -27.46 16.92
C ASP A 148 3.80 -27.07 18.31
N ALA A 149 4.33 -27.69 19.37
CA ALA A 149 3.67 -27.75 20.67
C ALA A 149 4.60 -27.48 21.87
N PRO A 150 5.09 -26.24 22.04
CA PRO A 150 5.61 -25.78 23.33
C PRO A 150 4.47 -25.55 24.35
N SER A 151 4.82 -24.94 25.49
CA SER A 151 3.85 -24.37 26.43
C SER A 151 2.93 -23.32 25.78
N LEU A 152 1.72 -23.20 26.33
CA LEU A 152 0.78 -22.11 26.01
C LEU A 152 1.41 -20.75 26.30
N SER A 153 1.28 -19.80 25.38
CA SER A 153 1.72 -18.41 25.55
C SER A 153 0.52 -17.46 25.63
N THR A 154 0.53 -16.55 26.61
CA THR A 154 -0.49 -15.49 26.70
C THR A 154 -0.42 -14.60 25.46
N HIS A 155 0.79 -14.26 25.01
CA HIS A 155 0.99 -13.47 23.80
C HIS A 155 0.39 -14.14 22.56
N ALA A 156 0.75 -15.38 22.25
CA ALA A 156 0.21 -16.14 21.11
C ALA A 156 -1.31 -16.24 21.14
N THR A 157 -1.88 -16.59 22.30
CA THR A 157 -3.34 -16.68 22.48
C THR A 157 -4.03 -15.35 22.21
N HIS A 158 -3.39 -14.24 22.59
CA HIS A 158 -3.90 -12.88 22.46
C HIS A 158 -3.72 -12.31 21.05
N VAL A 159 -2.63 -12.64 20.35
CA VAL A 159 -2.43 -12.42 18.90
C VAL A 159 -3.52 -13.16 18.10
N ALA A 160 -3.67 -14.47 18.32
CA ALA A 160 -4.69 -15.28 17.66
C ALA A 160 -6.12 -14.82 17.97
N GLY A 161 -6.40 -14.46 19.22
CA GLY A 161 -7.67 -13.84 19.62
C GLY A 161 -7.91 -12.51 18.92
N THR A 162 -6.87 -11.70 18.75
CA THR A 162 -6.98 -10.40 18.05
C THR A 162 -7.36 -10.62 16.58
N ILE A 163 -6.68 -11.53 15.87
CA ILE A 163 -7.06 -11.88 14.49
C ILE A 163 -8.49 -12.43 14.44
N GLY A 164 -8.84 -13.38 15.30
CA GLY A 164 -9.95 -14.29 15.03
C GLY A 164 -10.81 -14.77 16.20
N ALA A 165 -10.88 -14.07 17.33
CA ALA A 165 -11.85 -14.38 18.38
C ALA A 165 -13.31 -14.23 17.90
N ALA A 166 -14.17 -15.20 18.23
CA ALA A 166 -15.54 -15.27 17.73
C ALA A 166 -16.46 -14.10 18.17
N GLY A 167 -16.13 -13.45 19.29
CA GLY A 167 -16.94 -12.38 19.89
C GLY A 167 -17.93 -12.88 20.95
N VAL A 168 -17.62 -13.99 21.64
CA VAL A 168 -18.37 -14.46 22.83
C VAL A 168 -18.37 -13.37 23.91
N ASN A 169 -17.24 -12.67 24.06
CA ASN A 169 -17.15 -11.35 24.66
C ASN A 169 -17.03 -10.30 23.54
N ALA A 170 -18.05 -9.45 23.38
CA ALA A 170 -18.08 -8.43 22.33
C ALA A 170 -16.87 -7.46 22.39
N ALA A 171 -16.38 -7.13 23.59
CA ALA A 171 -15.21 -6.26 23.79
C ALA A 171 -13.86 -6.94 23.46
N ALA A 172 -13.89 -8.19 23.01
CA ALA A 172 -12.74 -8.99 22.62
C ALA A 172 -12.94 -9.75 21.30
N ARG A 173 -13.90 -9.32 20.48
CA ARG A 173 -14.16 -9.88 19.14
C ARG A 173 -12.99 -9.56 18.21
N GLY A 174 -12.42 -10.59 17.59
CA GLY A 174 -11.36 -10.42 16.61
C GLY A 174 -11.92 -10.04 15.24
N MET A 175 -11.12 -9.36 14.41
CA MET A 175 -11.58 -8.84 13.13
C MET A 175 -12.15 -9.96 12.23
N ALA A 176 -11.51 -11.12 12.18
CA ALA A 176 -11.93 -12.27 11.39
C ALA A 176 -12.44 -13.41 12.28
N GLY A 177 -13.51 -13.17 13.06
CA GLY A 177 -14.06 -14.11 14.04
C GLY A 177 -14.54 -15.50 13.51
N GLY A 178 -14.57 -15.72 12.20
CA GLY A 178 -14.84 -17.00 11.54
C GLY A 178 -13.60 -17.72 10.97
N ILE A 179 -12.42 -17.08 11.00
CA ILE A 179 -11.17 -17.61 10.42
C ILE A 179 -10.68 -18.88 11.11
N SER A 180 -9.92 -19.72 10.39
CA SER A 180 -9.12 -20.78 11.02
C SER A 180 -7.71 -20.28 11.34
N ILE A 181 -7.15 -20.70 12.46
CA ILE A 181 -5.82 -20.29 12.93
C ILE A 181 -4.89 -21.48 12.95
N ARG A 182 -3.69 -21.32 12.41
CA ARG A 182 -2.63 -22.33 12.39
C ARG A 182 -1.48 -21.83 13.26
N SER A 183 -1.46 -22.29 14.51
CA SER A 183 -0.53 -21.86 15.55
C SER A 183 0.83 -22.54 15.36
N ARG A 184 1.88 -21.72 15.36
CA ARG A 184 3.30 -22.14 15.25
C ARG A 184 4.20 -21.34 16.19
N THR A 185 5.35 -21.90 16.56
CA THR A 185 6.42 -21.10 17.18
C THR A 185 7.19 -20.28 16.16
N PHE A 186 7.74 -19.16 16.59
CA PHE A 186 8.67 -18.34 15.81
C PHE A 186 10.01 -19.06 15.47
N ALA A 187 10.22 -20.31 15.88
CA ALA A 187 11.45 -21.04 15.65
C ALA A 187 11.46 -21.65 14.24
N ASN A 188 12.42 -21.24 13.40
CA ASN A 188 12.52 -21.63 11.98
C ASN A 188 11.38 -21.08 11.10
N ASP A 189 10.68 -20.04 11.55
CA ASP A 189 9.54 -19.38 10.89
C ASP A 189 9.64 -19.28 9.35
N LEU A 190 10.73 -18.74 8.81
CA LEU A 190 10.93 -18.56 7.36
C LEU A 190 11.12 -19.88 6.58
N SER A 191 11.37 -20.99 7.27
CA SER A 191 11.33 -22.36 6.71
C SER A 191 9.94 -22.97 6.84
N GLU A 192 9.24 -22.66 7.93
CA GLU A 192 7.88 -23.14 8.17
C GLU A 192 6.86 -22.47 7.24
N MET A 193 6.99 -21.16 6.99
CA MET A 193 6.25 -20.44 5.95
C MET A 193 6.43 -21.08 4.56
N ASN A 194 7.62 -21.64 4.27
CA ASN A 194 7.86 -22.36 3.01
C ASN A 194 7.11 -23.70 2.93
N THR A 195 6.74 -24.28 4.08
CA THR A 195 5.96 -25.51 4.17
C THR A 195 4.46 -25.21 4.15
N ASP A 196 4.06 -24.11 4.79
CA ASP A 196 2.67 -23.73 5.02
C ASP A 196 2.09 -22.76 3.98
N GLY A 197 2.89 -22.16 3.09
CA GLY A 197 2.44 -21.09 2.18
C GLY A 197 1.32 -21.44 1.19
N ASN A 198 1.01 -22.73 1.00
CA ASN A 198 -0.15 -23.22 0.25
C ASN A 198 -1.33 -23.69 1.15
N LEU A 199 -1.16 -23.61 2.47
CA LEU A 199 -2.12 -24.02 3.51
C LEU A 199 -2.73 -22.82 4.27
N ILE A 200 -2.18 -21.62 4.06
CA ILE A 200 -2.60 -20.37 4.69
C ILE A 200 -2.80 -19.28 3.64
N ASN A 201 -3.71 -18.34 3.92
CA ASN A 201 -3.95 -17.15 3.10
C ASN A 201 -3.23 -15.93 3.66
N LEU A 202 -3.02 -15.91 4.98
CA LEU A 202 -2.27 -14.87 5.68
C LEU A 202 -1.24 -15.47 6.64
N SER A 203 -0.17 -14.73 6.91
CA SER A 203 0.71 -14.97 8.06
C SER A 203 0.81 -13.73 8.95
N ASN A 204 1.01 -13.95 10.24
CA ASN A 204 1.21 -12.91 11.23
C ASN A 204 2.45 -13.20 12.09
N HIS A 205 3.35 -12.24 12.14
CA HIS A 205 4.66 -12.32 12.81
C HIS A 205 4.79 -11.17 13.79
N SER A 206 4.35 -11.47 15.01
CA SER A 206 4.19 -10.53 16.12
C SER A 206 5.46 -10.48 17.00
N TYR A 207 6.64 -10.40 16.38
CA TYR A 207 7.94 -10.42 17.07
C TYR A 207 9.04 -9.80 16.20
N GLY A 208 10.08 -9.26 16.85
CA GLY A 208 11.30 -8.76 16.21
C GLY A 208 12.56 -9.23 16.94
N PRO A 209 13.76 -9.09 16.35
CA PRO A 209 15.00 -9.32 17.07
C PRO A 209 15.22 -8.25 18.15
N ILE A 210 16.01 -8.59 19.18
CA ILE A 210 16.62 -7.61 20.08
C ILE A 210 17.74 -6.88 19.33
N ASP A 211 17.66 -5.56 19.28
CA ASP A 211 18.70 -4.62 18.82
C ASP A 211 18.69 -3.40 19.76
N GLY A 212 19.80 -2.64 19.82
CA GLY A 212 19.86 -1.41 20.61
C GLY A 212 19.80 -1.62 22.13
N TRP A 213 19.05 -0.79 22.86
CA TRP A 213 18.86 -0.85 24.30
C TRP A 213 17.81 -1.88 24.72
N THR A 214 18.21 -2.77 25.63
CA THR A 214 17.31 -3.79 26.19
C THR A 214 17.48 -4.03 27.68
N LEU A 215 16.38 -4.44 28.29
CA LEU A 215 16.29 -4.99 29.65
C LEU A 215 15.78 -6.45 29.64
N GLU A 216 15.72 -7.04 28.44
CA GLU A 216 15.12 -8.35 28.18
C GLU A 216 16.17 -9.49 28.17
N LEU A 217 17.39 -9.23 28.67
CA LEU A 217 18.48 -10.22 28.76
C LEU A 217 18.87 -10.52 30.22
N ASP A 218 18.89 -11.81 30.60
CA ASP A 218 19.38 -12.30 31.89
C ASP A 218 20.84 -12.72 31.78
N TRP A 219 21.69 -11.94 32.43
CA TRP A 219 23.13 -12.12 32.52
C TRP A 219 23.56 -12.91 33.76
N GLY A 220 22.64 -13.47 34.54
CA GLY A 220 22.90 -14.15 35.82
C GLY A 220 23.28 -13.21 36.97
N ILE A 221 23.26 -11.90 36.74
CA ILE A 221 23.65 -10.84 37.67
C ILE A 221 22.48 -9.91 38.05
N GLY A 222 21.24 -10.35 37.81
CA GLY A 222 20.03 -9.54 37.89
C GLY A 222 19.77 -8.71 36.62
N GLN A 223 18.63 -8.01 36.58
CA GLN A 223 18.30 -7.10 35.49
C GLN A 223 19.34 -5.98 35.39
N VAL A 224 19.78 -5.68 34.17
CA VAL A 224 20.81 -4.69 33.86
C VAL A 224 20.53 -4.10 32.47
N ASP A 225 20.73 -2.79 32.32
CA ASP A 225 20.72 -2.13 31.03
C ASP A 225 21.73 -2.81 30.09
N THR A 226 21.29 -3.22 28.90
CA THR A 226 22.16 -3.91 27.94
C THR A 226 22.11 -3.21 26.58
N TRP A 227 23.28 -2.90 26.03
CA TRP A 227 23.46 -2.48 24.65
C TRP A 227 23.75 -3.71 23.78
N PHE A 228 22.86 -3.99 22.82
CA PHE A 228 22.91 -5.18 21.97
C PHE A 228 23.39 -4.86 20.55
N ALA A 229 24.56 -4.23 20.48
CA ALA A 229 25.39 -4.07 19.28
C ALA A 229 26.87 -4.04 19.69
N ASP A 230 27.81 -4.19 18.75
CA ASP A 230 29.24 -4.10 19.04
C ASP A 230 29.68 -2.68 19.41
N ARG A 231 29.79 -2.43 20.72
CA ARG A 231 30.21 -1.14 21.30
C ARG A 231 31.67 -0.79 20.98
N ALA A 232 32.46 -1.70 20.42
CA ALA A 232 33.81 -1.42 19.89
C ALA A 232 33.80 -0.83 18.47
N LEU A 233 32.67 -0.86 17.76
CA LEU A 233 32.52 -0.36 16.39
C LEU A 233 31.45 0.74 16.25
N TYR A 234 30.41 0.71 17.10
CA TYR A 234 29.26 1.60 17.00
C TYR A 234 29.03 2.37 18.31
N ASP A 235 29.24 3.70 18.27
CA ASP A 235 29.03 4.62 19.40
C ASP A 235 27.58 5.11 19.53
N THR A 236 26.81 5.09 18.44
CA THR A 236 25.50 5.78 18.33
C THR A 236 24.29 4.84 18.37
N GLU A 237 24.28 3.79 17.53
CA GLU A 237 23.11 2.93 17.30
C GLU A 237 23.51 1.52 16.81
N SER A 238 22.54 0.60 16.73
CA SER A 238 22.76 -0.76 16.21
C SER A 238 22.83 -0.76 14.68
N PRO A 239 23.83 -1.41 14.04
CA PRO A 239 23.94 -1.55 12.57
C PRO A 239 22.93 -2.54 11.98
N ASN A 240 21.83 -2.80 12.68
CA ASN A 240 20.73 -3.68 12.30
C ASN A 240 19.38 -2.93 12.26
N PHE A 241 19.29 -1.74 12.87
CA PHE A 241 18.20 -0.81 12.57
C PHE A 241 18.28 -0.44 11.09
N GLY A 242 17.12 -0.38 10.44
CA GLY A 242 16.93 -0.14 9.01
C GLY A 242 17.37 -1.29 8.08
N ARG A 243 18.43 -1.99 8.44
CA ARG A 243 19.26 -2.76 7.53
C ARG A 243 18.57 -3.98 6.94
N TYR A 244 18.57 -4.07 5.61
CA TYR A 244 18.02 -5.22 4.88
C TYR A 244 18.80 -6.53 5.13
N THR A 245 18.33 -7.31 6.11
CA THR A 245 18.99 -8.53 6.59
C THR A 245 18.84 -9.74 5.65
N PHE A 246 19.59 -10.81 5.96
CA PHE A 246 19.39 -12.12 5.33
C PHE A 246 17.98 -12.69 5.55
N ASN A 247 17.35 -12.38 6.69
CA ASN A 247 15.98 -12.82 7.00
C ASN A 247 14.95 -12.05 6.17
N ALA A 248 15.10 -10.72 6.05
CA ALA A 248 14.28 -9.91 5.15
C ALA A 248 14.39 -10.40 3.69
N ARG A 249 15.62 -10.66 3.22
CA ARG A 249 15.88 -11.27 1.91
C ARG A 249 15.23 -12.63 1.74
N THR A 250 15.21 -13.45 2.80
CA THR A 250 14.59 -14.78 2.77
C THR A 250 13.06 -14.69 2.79
N LEU A 251 12.47 -13.73 3.49
CA LEU A 251 11.04 -13.47 3.44
C LEU A 251 10.60 -13.01 2.05
N ASP A 252 11.34 -12.09 1.40
CA ASP A 252 11.02 -11.67 0.03
C ASP A 252 11.03 -12.85 -0.96
N ILE A 253 11.94 -13.82 -0.80
CA ILE A 253 11.92 -15.10 -1.55
C ILE A 253 10.62 -15.88 -1.30
N ARG A 254 10.15 -15.99 -0.04
CA ARG A 254 8.91 -16.71 0.27
C ARG A 254 7.70 -16.03 -0.33
N LEU A 255 7.56 -14.72 -0.19
CA LEU A 255 6.39 -13.99 -0.67
C LEU A 255 6.35 -13.91 -2.21
N ASN A 256 7.50 -13.90 -2.87
CA ASN A 256 7.58 -14.08 -4.33
C ASN A 256 7.19 -15.52 -4.76
N SER A 257 7.48 -16.54 -3.94
CA SER A 257 7.08 -17.94 -4.16
C SER A 257 5.59 -18.22 -3.88
N PHE A 258 4.95 -17.43 -3.01
CA PHE A 258 3.54 -17.54 -2.64
C PHE A 258 2.82 -16.20 -2.89
N PRO A 259 2.55 -15.83 -4.15
CA PRO A 259 2.10 -14.48 -4.53
C PRO A 259 0.71 -14.09 -3.99
N HIS A 260 -0.04 -15.02 -3.39
CA HIS A 260 -1.33 -14.80 -2.74
C HIS A 260 -1.25 -14.75 -1.19
N LEU A 261 -0.05 -14.89 -0.61
CA LEU A 261 0.16 -14.88 0.84
C LEU A 261 0.37 -13.46 1.36
N VAL A 262 -0.61 -12.92 2.08
CA VAL A 262 -0.46 -11.65 2.83
C VAL A 262 0.34 -11.92 4.10
N SER A 263 1.44 -11.20 4.33
CA SER A 263 2.30 -11.43 5.49
C SER A 263 2.47 -10.16 6.31
N CYS A 264 1.91 -10.15 7.51
CA CYS A 264 1.93 -9.01 8.43
C CYS A 264 3.02 -9.20 9.49
N TRP A 265 3.82 -8.15 9.71
CA TRP A 265 4.91 -8.11 10.69
C TRP A 265 4.75 -6.90 11.61
N SER A 266 5.02 -7.03 12.91
CA SER A 266 5.02 -5.90 13.85
C SER A 266 6.29 -5.06 13.68
N SER A 267 6.20 -3.73 13.54
CA SER A 267 7.37 -2.90 13.21
C SER A 267 8.47 -2.88 14.28
N GLY A 268 8.11 -3.16 15.54
CA GLY A 268 9.01 -3.11 16.69
C GLY A 268 8.50 -2.20 17.82
N ASN A 269 9.19 -2.18 18.95
CA ASN A 269 8.88 -1.36 20.13
C ASN A 269 10.12 -0.56 20.65
N GLU A 270 11.16 -0.41 19.86
CA GLU A 270 12.50 0.02 20.27
C GLU A 270 12.62 1.56 20.36
N ARG A 271 11.68 2.31 19.79
CA ARG A 271 11.77 3.78 19.62
C ARG A 271 11.92 4.53 20.95
N GLY A 272 13.14 5.02 21.23
CA GLY A 272 13.47 5.81 22.41
C GLY A 272 13.75 5.01 23.68
N GLU A 273 13.97 3.70 23.58
CA GLU A 273 14.64 2.92 24.64
C GLU A 273 16.06 3.50 24.88
N GLN A 274 16.53 3.50 26.12
CA GLN A 274 17.78 4.17 26.51
C GLN A 274 18.35 3.60 27.81
N PHE A 275 19.60 3.96 28.15
CA PHE A 275 20.18 3.66 29.46
C PHE A 275 19.35 4.26 30.61
N LEU A 276 18.71 3.42 31.42
CA LEU A 276 17.88 3.81 32.57
C LEU A 276 18.62 3.70 33.92
N ASN A 277 19.80 3.06 33.95
CA ASN A 277 20.56 2.76 35.18
C ASN A 277 19.71 1.97 36.20
N VAL A 278 19.07 0.87 35.76
CA VAL A 278 18.09 0.13 36.55
C VAL A 278 18.64 -0.46 37.86
N ARG A 279 19.96 -0.62 37.95
CA ARG A 279 20.71 -1.10 39.12
C ARG A 279 21.16 0.02 40.07
N GLY A 280 21.17 1.27 39.61
CA GLY A 280 21.69 2.42 40.35
C GLY A 280 23.21 2.46 40.51
N ASP A 281 23.95 1.54 39.88
CA ASP A 281 25.43 1.46 39.93
C ASP A 281 26.13 2.14 38.75
N ASN A 282 25.37 2.76 37.84
CA ASN A 282 25.83 3.45 36.62
C ASN A 282 26.57 2.53 35.63
N LYS A 283 26.18 1.25 35.58
CA LYS A 283 26.75 0.23 34.68
C LYS A 283 25.75 -0.33 33.70
N TYR A 284 26.23 -0.70 32.52
CA TYR A 284 25.48 -1.45 31.50
C TYR A 284 26.33 -2.60 30.94
N VAL A 285 25.68 -3.59 30.33
CA VAL A 285 26.35 -4.66 29.59
C VAL A 285 26.43 -4.31 28.11
N ALA A 286 27.55 -4.57 27.45
CA ALA A 286 27.68 -4.47 26.00
C ALA A 286 28.63 -5.54 25.43
N PHE A 287 28.48 -5.84 24.14
CA PHE A 287 29.51 -6.59 23.40
C PHE A 287 30.64 -5.66 22.96
N PHE A 288 31.86 -6.19 22.94
CA PHE A 288 33.02 -5.53 22.36
C PHE A 288 33.84 -6.55 21.54
N SER A 289 34.00 -6.33 20.23
CA SER A 289 34.94 -7.12 19.41
C SER A 289 36.40 -6.82 19.73
N THR A 290 36.70 -5.55 20.05
CA THR A 290 38.00 -5.09 20.55
C THR A 290 37.84 -4.63 22.00
N PRO A 291 38.60 -5.18 22.97
CA PRO A 291 38.41 -4.87 24.39
C PRO A 291 38.46 -3.36 24.70
N PRO A 292 37.55 -2.84 25.56
CA PRO A 292 37.38 -1.40 25.78
C PRO A 292 38.54 -0.66 26.46
N ILE A 293 39.58 -1.37 26.92
CA ILE A 293 40.81 -0.77 27.48
C ILE A 293 42.03 -1.41 26.82
N GLY A 294 42.99 -0.56 26.44
CA GLY A 294 44.20 -0.92 25.72
C GLY A 294 45.19 -1.80 26.50
N GLY A 295 44.89 -3.11 26.57
CA GLY A 295 45.89 -4.16 26.84
C GLY A 295 45.78 -4.90 28.17
N THR A 296 44.75 -5.74 28.32
CA THR A 296 44.80 -6.92 29.24
C THR A 296 44.30 -8.19 28.53
N SER A 297 44.43 -9.34 29.19
CA SER A 297 44.54 -10.67 28.55
C SER A 297 43.21 -11.36 28.19
N VAL A 298 42.19 -10.61 27.74
CA VAL A 298 40.87 -11.17 27.37
C VAL A 298 40.43 -10.61 26.02
N GLY A 299 39.95 -11.49 25.13
CA GLY A 299 39.48 -11.13 23.79
C GLY A 299 37.98 -10.78 23.74
N SER A 300 37.42 -10.77 22.53
CA SER A 300 36.04 -10.37 22.25
C SER A 300 34.98 -11.09 23.11
N GLY A 301 33.92 -10.36 23.45
CA GLY A 301 32.82 -10.86 24.25
C GLY A 301 32.04 -9.76 24.95
N TYR A 302 31.33 -10.13 26.01
CA TYR A 302 30.43 -9.25 26.74
C TYR A 302 31.04 -8.77 28.05
N TYR A 303 30.91 -7.47 28.30
CA TYR A 303 31.48 -6.76 29.43
C TYR A 303 30.40 -5.94 30.13
N LEU A 304 30.40 -5.96 31.47
CA LEU A 304 29.73 -4.96 32.29
C LEU A 304 30.70 -3.78 32.46
N VAL A 305 30.29 -2.59 32.00
CA VAL A 305 31.14 -1.39 31.93
C VAL A 305 30.51 -0.22 32.69
N ASP A 306 31.34 0.69 33.23
CA ASP A 306 30.88 1.99 33.73
C ASP A 306 30.46 2.91 32.57
N ASN A 307 29.32 3.58 32.72
CA ASN A 307 28.91 4.68 31.85
C ASN A 307 29.75 5.94 32.16
N THR A 308 31.00 5.93 31.67
CA THR A 308 31.98 7.02 31.77
C THR A 308 33.04 6.94 30.66
N GLY A 309 33.48 8.08 30.13
CA GLY A 309 34.64 8.14 29.23
C GLY A 309 34.45 7.34 27.94
N ASP A 310 35.43 6.53 27.56
CA ASP A 310 35.42 5.73 26.34
C ASP A 310 34.34 4.62 26.36
N THR A 311 33.79 4.28 27.53
CA THR A 311 32.62 3.40 27.70
C THR A 311 31.35 4.16 28.07
N SER A 312 31.24 5.45 27.75
CA SER A 312 29.98 6.19 27.88
C SER A 312 28.85 5.47 27.13
N ALA A 313 27.69 5.39 27.78
CA ALA A 313 26.51 4.75 27.24
C ALA A 313 26.08 5.44 25.93
N PRO A 314 25.77 4.68 24.87
CA PRO A 314 25.17 5.22 23.65
C PRO A 314 23.89 6.04 23.91
N PRO A 315 23.50 6.93 22.98
CA PRO A 315 22.21 7.62 22.99
C PRO A 315 20.99 6.69 23.05
N ALA A 316 19.79 7.26 23.09
CA ALA A 316 18.55 6.50 22.95
C ALA A 316 18.40 5.91 21.53
N ASP A 317 17.66 4.81 21.42
CA ASP A 317 17.42 4.11 20.16
C ASP A 317 16.56 4.92 19.17
N GLY A 318 16.85 4.70 17.88
CA GLY A 318 16.35 5.50 16.77
C GLY A 318 17.23 6.72 16.54
N ASN A 319 18.31 6.54 15.79
CA ASN A 319 19.34 7.51 15.37
C ASN A 319 19.57 8.66 16.36
N ALA A 320 20.51 8.44 17.28
CA ALA A 320 20.89 9.35 18.37
C ALA A 320 19.73 9.83 19.27
N GLY A 321 18.61 9.10 19.33
CA GLY A 321 17.40 9.46 20.07
C GLY A 321 16.46 10.42 19.34
N THR A 322 16.61 10.58 18.02
CA THR A 322 15.61 11.26 17.18
C THR A 322 14.30 10.46 17.06
N GLY A 323 14.38 9.14 17.26
CA GLY A 323 13.26 8.20 17.19
C GLY A 323 12.93 7.74 15.77
N PHE A 324 13.75 8.07 14.78
CA PHE A 324 13.70 7.50 13.43
C PHE A 324 14.80 6.45 13.26
N ASP A 325 14.65 5.58 12.27
CA ASP A 325 15.53 4.43 12.02
C ASP A 325 15.68 3.50 13.25
N CYS A 326 14.60 2.78 13.54
CA CYS A 326 14.56 1.80 14.64
C CYS A 326 13.78 0.51 14.30
N ILE A 327 13.50 0.26 13.01
CA ILE A 327 12.87 -0.98 12.54
C ILE A 327 13.97 -1.93 12.06
N SER A 328 14.17 -3.08 12.72
CA SER A 328 15.26 -4.02 12.40
C SER A 328 14.79 -5.38 11.86
N GLY A 329 15.74 -6.25 11.51
CA GLY A 329 15.48 -7.68 11.33
C GLY A 329 14.76 -8.05 10.03
N THR A 330 13.59 -8.68 10.14
CA THR A 330 12.82 -9.20 9.00
C THR A 330 11.78 -8.18 8.51
N GLN A 331 11.38 -7.27 9.39
CA GLN A 331 10.39 -6.20 9.23
C GLN A 331 10.70 -5.26 8.07
N VAL A 332 11.95 -5.18 7.65
CA VAL A 332 12.44 -4.29 6.58
C VAL A 332 12.24 -4.87 5.17
N ALA A 333 11.70 -6.09 5.04
CA ALA A 333 11.42 -6.74 3.76
C ALA A 333 10.43 -5.94 2.89
N LYS A 334 10.56 -6.06 1.57
CA LYS A 334 9.77 -5.29 0.59
C LYS A 334 8.33 -5.80 0.48
N ASN A 335 8.18 -7.12 0.50
CA ASN A 335 6.95 -7.80 0.10
C ASN A 335 5.96 -8.03 1.24
N CYS A 336 6.36 -7.81 2.49
CA CYS A 336 5.48 -7.89 3.65
C CYS A 336 4.71 -6.59 3.90
N ILE A 337 3.76 -6.64 4.83
CA ILE A 337 3.10 -5.48 5.42
C ILE A 337 3.65 -5.31 6.84
N THR A 338 4.53 -4.34 7.04
CA THR A 338 5.11 -3.97 8.32
C THR A 338 4.21 -2.96 9.00
N VAL A 339 3.79 -3.23 10.24
CA VAL A 339 2.71 -2.51 10.88
C VAL A 339 3.19 -1.79 12.14
N GLY A 340 3.19 -0.47 12.10
CA GLY A 340 3.40 0.40 13.26
C GLY A 340 2.19 0.43 14.19
N SER A 341 2.31 1.10 15.32
CA SER A 341 1.34 1.07 16.42
C SER A 341 0.87 2.49 16.76
N ILE A 342 -0.45 2.71 16.72
CA ILE A 342 -1.11 3.94 17.18
C ILE A 342 -1.90 3.73 18.47
N ASN A 343 -2.28 4.82 19.11
CA ASN A 343 -3.27 4.78 20.18
C ASN A 343 -4.67 4.40 19.64
N ASP A 344 -5.54 3.96 20.54
CA ASP A 344 -6.94 3.64 20.27
C ASP A 344 -7.68 4.81 19.58
N VAL A 345 -8.42 4.53 18.51
CA VAL A 345 -9.31 5.48 17.83
C VAL A 345 -10.68 4.84 17.68
N THR A 346 -11.70 5.49 18.26
CA THR A 346 -13.06 4.94 18.43
C THR A 346 -14.13 5.94 18.00
N VAL A 347 -13.81 6.79 17.01
CA VAL A 347 -14.66 7.89 16.53
C VAL A 347 -14.54 8.01 15.02
N ASP A 348 -15.68 7.87 14.34
CA ASP A 348 -15.79 7.93 12.89
C ASP A 348 -16.48 9.21 12.37
N PRO A 349 -16.10 9.71 11.17
CA PRO A 349 -14.88 9.36 10.46
C PRO A 349 -13.64 9.83 11.24
N TYR A 350 -12.52 9.12 11.12
CA TYR A 350 -11.29 9.47 11.82
C TYR A 350 -10.91 10.95 11.63
N GLY A 351 -10.65 11.66 12.73
CA GLY A 351 -10.22 13.07 12.70
C GLY A 351 -8.70 13.26 12.78
N ALA A 352 -8.00 12.37 13.50
CA ALA A 352 -6.56 12.33 13.64
C ALA A 352 -6.14 10.97 14.25
N ILE A 353 -4.90 10.55 13.99
CA ILE A 353 -4.27 9.36 14.59
C ILE A 353 -3.00 9.78 15.37
N THR A 354 -2.62 9.02 16.40
CA THR A 354 -1.44 9.34 17.24
C THR A 354 -0.60 8.08 17.43
N ALA A 355 0.67 8.12 17.02
CA ALA A 355 1.61 7.01 17.23
C ALA A 355 1.75 6.68 18.72
N ALA A 356 1.74 5.39 19.04
CA ALA A 356 1.95 4.90 20.40
C ALA A 356 3.41 5.14 20.84
N ALA A 357 3.64 5.03 22.16
CA ALA A 357 5.00 4.97 22.70
C ALA A 357 5.72 3.69 22.23
N GLY A 358 7.03 3.77 22.01
CA GLY A 358 7.88 2.65 21.58
C GLY A 358 7.75 2.23 20.11
N SER A 359 6.60 2.39 19.45
CA SER A 359 6.38 1.92 18.07
C SER A 359 7.52 2.32 17.12
N SER A 360 8.26 1.34 16.60
CA SER A 360 9.44 1.61 15.77
C SER A 360 9.06 2.25 14.43
N TRP A 361 9.86 3.23 14.03
CA TRP A 361 9.72 4.10 12.85
C TRP A 361 10.86 3.86 11.86
N GLY A 362 10.59 4.13 10.59
CA GLY A 362 11.62 4.17 9.55
C GLY A 362 12.50 5.44 9.64
N PRO A 363 13.32 5.75 8.62
CA PRO A 363 13.50 5.00 7.38
C PRO A 363 14.08 3.61 7.61
N VAL A 364 14.19 2.83 6.55
CA VAL A 364 15.18 1.75 6.43
C VAL A 364 16.36 2.27 5.62
N ASP A 365 17.58 1.72 5.78
CA ASP A 365 18.83 2.31 5.24
C ASP A 365 18.71 2.83 3.81
N ASP A 366 18.04 2.05 2.94
CA ASP A 366 17.90 2.35 1.52
C ASP A 366 16.73 3.27 1.17
N GLY A 367 16.18 3.97 2.16
CA GLY A 367 15.24 5.10 2.04
C GLY A 367 13.75 4.74 1.97
N ARG A 368 13.40 3.45 1.88
CA ARG A 368 12.02 2.96 1.69
C ARG A 368 11.10 3.33 2.86
N VAL A 369 9.81 3.49 2.55
CA VAL A 369 8.74 3.75 3.52
C VAL A 369 8.53 2.52 4.41
N LYS A 370 8.94 2.61 5.68
CA LYS A 370 8.54 1.69 6.75
C LYS A 370 8.13 2.50 8.00
N PRO A 371 7.13 2.05 8.80
CA PRO A 371 6.24 0.91 8.52
C PRO A 371 5.41 1.14 7.24
N ASP A 372 4.79 0.12 6.66
CA ASP A 372 3.92 0.32 5.49
C ASP A 372 2.59 0.95 5.91
N LEU A 373 2.09 0.57 7.08
CA LEU A 373 0.80 0.98 7.63
C LEU A 373 0.91 1.07 9.15
N VAL A 374 -0.08 1.68 9.79
CA VAL A 374 -0.31 1.54 11.24
C VAL A 374 -1.59 0.77 11.53
N GLY A 375 -1.55 -0.03 12.59
CA GLY A 375 -2.72 -0.56 13.25
C GLY A 375 -2.79 -0.03 14.68
N ASN A 376 -3.90 -0.28 15.35
CA ASN A 376 -4.07 0.06 16.75
C ASN A 376 -3.05 -0.71 17.63
N GLY A 377 -2.73 -0.12 18.78
CA GLY A 377 -1.49 -0.36 19.51
C GLY A 377 -1.57 -0.15 21.02
N ALA A 378 -2.67 0.42 21.53
CA ALA A 378 -2.85 0.80 22.94
C ALA A 378 -4.23 0.39 23.51
N GLY A 379 -4.33 -0.77 24.19
CA GLY A 379 -5.52 -1.23 24.92
C GLY A 379 -6.11 -2.66 24.71
N VAL A 380 -5.68 -3.51 23.75
CA VAL A 380 -6.45 -4.73 23.28
C VAL A 380 -6.93 -5.51 24.47
N THR A 381 -8.25 -5.63 24.60
CA THR A 381 -8.86 -6.72 25.35
C THR A 381 -9.01 -7.89 24.39
N SER A 382 -8.25 -8.97 24.60
CA SER A 382 -8.33 -10.19 23.78
C SER A 382 -8.01 -11.42 24.64
N CYS A 383 -8.11 -12.60 24.04
CA CYS A 383 -7.96 -13.90 24.65
C CYS A 383 -6.65 -14.03 25.43
N SER A 384 -6.68 -14.67 26.60
CA SER A 384 -5.51 -14.91 27.44
C SER A 384 -5.29 -16.39 27.69
N ALA A 385 -4.03 -16.82 27.73
CA ALA A 385 -3.67 -18.20 28.07
C ALA A 385 -3.97 -18.56 29.53
N ALA A 386 -4.34 -17.61 30.39
CA ALA A 386 -4.66 -17.86 31.81
C ALA A 386 -5.84 -18.84 32.02
N GLY A 387 -6.76 -18.97 31.06
CA GLY A 387 -7.92 -19.87 31.17
C GLY A 387 -8.85 -19.79 29.98
N ASN A 388 -9.82 -20.70 29.89
CA ASN A 388 -10.67 -20.86 28.70
C ASN A 388 -11.68 -19.72 28.47
N ALA A 389 -11.85 -18.80 29.43
CA ALA A 389 -12.72 -17.63 29.34
C ALA A 389 -12.00 -16.37 29.86
N SER A 390 -10.67 -16.34 29.75
CA SER A 390 -9.82 -15.28 30.30
C SER A 390 -9.42 -14.29 29.23
N TYR A 391 -9.40 -13.00 29.57
CA TYR A 391 -9.03 -11.91 28.67
C TYR A 391 -7.95 -11.04 29.32
N ALA A 392 -7.14 -10.34 28.54
CA ALA A 392 -6.04 -9.49 29.01
C ALA A 392 -5.71 -8.35 28.02
N SER A 393 -4.88 -7.40 28.46
CA SER A 393 -4.37 -6.25 27.68
C SER A 393 -2.92 -5.91 28.07
N LEU A 394 -1.94 -5.96 27.14
CA LEU A 394 -0.48 -5.96 27.46
C LEU A 394 0.28 -4.65 27.05
N SER A 395 1.17 -4.60 26.04
CA SER A 395 1.61 -3.33 25.35
C SER A 395 2.42 -3.53 24.03
N GLY A 396 2.04 -2.92 22.89
CA GLY A 396 2.90 -2.74 21.69
C GLY A 396 2.38 -3.13 20.28
N THR A 397 3.29 -3.14 19.29
CA THR A 397 3.06 -3.43 17.83
C THR A 397 2.70 -4.86 17.47
N SER A 398 2.93 -5.85 18.34
CA SER A 398 2.51 -7.24 18.12
C SER A 398 0.98 -7.41 18.13
N MET A 399 0.21 -6.36 18.42
CA MET A 399 -1.24 -6.29 18.16
C MET A 399 -1.62 -5.48 16.92
N SER A 400 -0.87 -4.44 16.58
CA SER A 400 -1.15 -3.67 15.37
C SER A 400 -1.00 -4.56 14.13
N SER A 401 -0.01 -5.46 14.15
CA SER A 401 0.16 -6.48 13.12
C SER A 401 -1.06 -7.41 12.96
N PRO A 402 -1.58 -8.10 13.99
CA PRO A 402 -2.78 -8.92 13.86
C PRO A 402 -4.06 -8.11 13.69
N ASN A 403 -4.11 -6.84 14.11
CA ASN A 403 -5.20 -5.91 13.78
C ASN A 403 -5.29 -5.76 12.26
N VAL A 404 -4.22 -5.32 11.60
CA VAL A 404 -4.19 -5.17 10.14
C VAL A 404 -4.29 -6.52 9.42
N CYS A 405 -3.71 -7.61 9.96
CA CYS A 405 -3.82 -8.96 9.40
C CYS A 405 -5.28 -9.48 9.41
N GLY A 406 -5.99 -9.33 10.53
CA GLY A 406 -7.40 -9.71 10.61
C GLY A 406 -8.30 -8.85 9.70
N THR A 407 -8.00 -7.56 9.55
CA THR A 407 -8.65 -6.68 8.59
C THR A 407 -8.40 -7.13 7.14
N ALA A 408 -7.15 -7.45 6.80
CA ALA A 408 -6.76 -8.00 5.51
C ALA A 408 -7.49 -9.32 5.19
N ALA A 409 -7.74 -10.17 6.19
CA ALA A 409 -8.47 -11.42 6.01
C ALA A 409 -9.94 -11.20 5.57
N LEU A 410 -10.62 -10.18 6.11
CA LEU A 410 -11.96 -9.83 5.65
C LEU A 410 -11.95 -9.31 4.21
N LEU A 411 -10.94 -8.53 3.82
CA LEU A 411 -10.80 -8.03 2.45
C LEU A 411 -10.49 -9.15 1.44
N ILE A 412 -9.74 -10.18 1.85
CA ILE A 412 -9.56 -11.41 1.05
C ILE A 412 -10.88 -12.19 0.90
N GLU A 413 -11.69 -12.28 1.95
CA GLU A 413 -13.03 -12.90 1.89
C GLU A 413 -13.96 -12.12 0.94
N HIS A 414 -13.95 -10.78 1.02
CA HIS A 414 -14.74 -9.92 0.13
C HIS A 414 -14.28 -10.04 -1.33
N TYR A 415 -12.97 -10.03 -1.58
CA TYR A 415 -12.42 -10.27 -2.92
C TYR A 415 -12.90 -11.60 -3.49
N LYS A 416 -12.81 -12.70 -2.71
CA LYS A 416 -13.30 -14.02 -3.11
C LYS A 416 -14.80 -14.03 -3.42
N ASN A 417 -15.60 -13.28 -2.66
CA ASN A 417 -17.06 -13.22 -2.86
C ASN A 417 -17.43 -12.56 -4.20
N LEU A 418 -16.65 -11.56 -4.63
CA LEU A 418 -16.80 -10.88 -5.92
C LEU A 418 -16.20 -11.71 -7.07
N ASN A 419 -14.95 -12.17 -6.91
CA ASN A 419 -14.16 -12.84 -7.96
C ASN A 419 -14.31 -14.37 -7.98
N ALA A 420 -15.53 -14.90 -7.88
CA ALA A 420 -15.84 -16.32 -8.05
C ALA A 420 -14.94 -17.29 -7.22
N ALA A 421 -14.62 -16.90 -5.98
CA ALA A 421 -13.72 -17.55 -5.03
C ALA A 421 -12.21 -17.58 -5.40
N ALA A 422 -11.77 -16.82 -6.40
CA ALA A 422 -10.35 -16.60 -6.67
C ALA A 422 -9.65 -15.83 -5.53
N LEU A 423 -8.35 -16.07 -5.34
CA LEU A 423 -7.54 -15.35 -4.35
C LEU A 423 -6.90 -14.12 -4.98
N PRO A 424 -6.95 -12.94 -4.32
CA PRO A 424 -6.18 -11.78 -4.75
C PRO A 424 -4.68 -12.02 -4.51
N ARG A 425 -3.82 -11.26 -5.18
CA ARG A 425 -2.39 -11.19 -4.84
C ARG A 425 -2.19 -10.51 -3.49
N SER A 426 -1.08 -10.87 -2.84
CA SER A 426 -0.56 -10.17 -1.66
C SER A 426 -0.35 -8.67 -1.94
N ALA A 427 0.19 -8.35 -3.13
CA ALA A 427 0.31 -6.99 -3.64
C ALA A 427 -1.04 -6.27 -3.77
N THR A 428 -2.12 -6.94 -4.13
CA THR A 428 -3.46 -6.35 -4.28
C THR A 428 -4.07 -5.97 -2.93
N ILE A 429 -3.92 -6.82 -1.91
CA ILE A 429 -4.38 -6.51 -0.56
C ILE A 429 -3.51 -5.43 0.09
N LYS A 430 -2.18 -5.47 -0.09
CA LYS A 430 -1.27 -4.38 0.33
C LYS A 430 -1.64 -3.06 -0.35
N ALA A 431 -1.89 -3.07 -1.65
CA ALA A 431 -2.34 -1.91 -2.40
C ALA A 431 -3.70 -1.38 -1.90
N LEU A 432 -4.68 -2.25 -1.66
CA LEU A 432 -6.01 -1.85 -1.20
C LEU A 432 -5.96 -1.16 0.17
N LEU A 433 -5.26 -1.77 1.13
CA LEU A 433 -5.08 -1.20 2.47
C LEU A 433 -4.38 0.18 2.43
N ILE A 434 -3.36 0.33 1.59
CA ILE A 434 -2.61 1.59 1.38
C ILE A 434 -3.45 2.63 0.62
N HIS A 435 -4.22 2.19 -0.38
CA HIS A 435 -5.00 3.08 -1.24
C HIS A 435 -6.19 3.67 -0.50
N THR A 436 -6.81 2.95 0.45
CA THR A 436 -7.95 3.45 1.22
C THR A 436 -7.62 3.84 2.67
N ALA A 437 -6.34 3.83 3.05
CA ALA A 437 -5.89 4.28 4.37
C ALA A 437 -6.29 5.74 4.66
N PHE A 438 -6.47 6.04 5.94
CA PHE A 438 -6.48 7.39 6.46
C PHE A 438 -5.05 7.86 6.72
N ASP A 439 -4.64 8.83 5.93
CA ASP A 439 -3.37 9.54 6.03
C ASP A 439 -3.25 10.27 7.39
N GLY A 440 -2.04 10.33 7.95
CA GLY A 440 -1.82 10.88 9.28
C GLY A 440 -0.35 11.18 9.56
N GLY A 441 -0.11 12.28 10.27
CA GLY A 441 1.24 12.85 10.41
C GLY A 441 1.40 14.03 9.45
N ASN A 442 2.40 13.94 8.56
CA ASN A 442 2.47 14.81 7.38
C ASN A 442 1.40 14.41 6.34
N ALA A 443 1.28 15.15 5.24
CA ALA A 443 0.40 14.77 4.13
C ALA A 443 1.18 13.96 3.08
N GLY A 444 0.65 12.80 2.69
CA GLY A 444 1.44 11.76 2.01
C GLY A 444 2.22 10.90 3.00
N PRO A 445 2.91 9.85 2.53
CA PRO A 445 3.56 8.87 3.40
C PRO A 445 4.60 9.52 4.32
N ASP A 446 4.72 9.03 5.55
CA ASP A 446 5.83 9.37 6.44
C ASP A 446 6.38 8.14 7.16
N TYR A 447 7.62 8.23 7.67
CA TYR A 447 8.30 7.10 8.32
C TYR A 447 7.72 6.70 9.70
N LYS A 448 6.64 7.35 10.16
CA LYS A 448 5.99 7.09 11.47
C LYS A 448 4.71 6.29 11.32
N PHE A 449 3.89 6.70 10.35
CA PHE A 449 2.58 6.13 10.08
C PHE A 449 2.55 5.28 8.80
N GLY A 450 3.62 5.32 8.00
CA GLY A 450 3.67 4.69 6.69
C GLY A 450 2.73 5.41 5.73
N TRP A 451 1.87 4.64 5.09
CA TRP A 451 0.75 5.14 4.30
C TRP A 451 -0.53 5.39 5.12
N GLY A 452 -0.45 5.26 6.46
CA GLY A 452 -1.54 5.58 7.38
C GLY A 452 -2.29 4.38 7.95
N LEU A 453 -3.50 4.64 8.45
CA LEU A 453 -4.36 3.68 9.15
C LEU A 453 -5.38 3.06 8.18
N PRO A 454 -5.42 1.72 8.00
CA PRO A 454 -6.41 1.07 7.14
C PRO A 454 -7.85 1.33 7.58
N ASP A 455 -8.67 1.77 6.63
CA ASP A 455 -10.12 1.84 6.78
C ASP A 455 -10.76 0.69 5.98
N ALA A 456 -11.28 -0.30 6.70
CA ALA A 456 -11.85 -1.50 6.11
C ALA A 456 -13.18 -1.23 5.37
N ALA A 457 -13.94 -0.21 5.80
CA ALA A 457 -15.18 0.19 5.16
C ALA A 457 -14.90 0.84 3.80
N LYS A 458 -13.93 1.77 3.72
CA LYS A 458 -13.47 2.35 2.45
C LYS A 458 -12.85 1.29 1.54
N ALA A 459 -12.04 0.38 2.09
CA ALA A 459 -11.42 -0.72 1.34
C ALA A 459 -12.48 -1.63 0.68
N ALA A 460 -13.48 -2.08 1.46
CA ALA A 460 -14.54 -2.94 0.95
C ALA A 460 -15.48 -2.21 -0.02
N THR A 461 -15.69 -0.90 0.16
CA THR A 461 -16.47 -0.07 -0.78
C THR A 461 -15.74 0.04 -2.12
N PHE A 462 -14.49 0.51 -2.12
CA PHE A 462 -13.66 0.61 -3.31
C PHE A 462 -13.64 -0.70 -4.10
N LEU A 463 -13.46 -1.83 -3.40
CA LEU A 463 -13.40 -3.14 -4.03
C LEU A 463 -14.76 -3.59 -4.62
N SER A 464 -15.87 -3.22 -4.00
CA SER A 464 -17.22 -3.48 -4.55
C SER A 464 -17.46 -2.68 -5.83
N ASP A 465 -17.00 -1.44 -5.87
CA ASP A 465 -17.11 -0.56 -7.03
C ASP A 465 -16.24 -1.07 -8.20
N SER A 466 -14.97 -1.42 -7.90
CA SER A 466 -13.96 -1.77 -8.90
C SER A 466 -14.12 -3.15 -9.53
N GLU A 467 -14.80 -4.06 -8.85
CA GLU A 467 -15.09 -5.43 -9.31
C GLU A 467 -16.55 -5.57 -9.81
N SER A 468 -17.24 -4.45 -10.03
CA SER A 468 -18.59 -4.43 -10.64
C SER A 468 -18.54 -4.71 -12.15
N GLU A 469 -19.68 -5.06 -12.75
CA GLU A 469 -19.74 -5.32 -14.21
C GLU A 469 -19.41 -4.08 -15.06
N THR A 470 -19.56 -2.87 -14.50
CA THR A 470 -19.26 -1.59 -15.15
C THR A 470 -18.66 -0.59 -14.15
N PRO A 471 -17.35 -0.68 -13.83
CA PRO A 471 -16.72 0.20 -12.83
C PRO A 471 -16.71 1.67 -13.25
N GLU A 472 -17.49 2.51 -12.56
CA GLU A 472 -17.68 3.91 -12.97
C GLU A 472 -16.53 4.84 -12.55
N LEU A 473 -15.99 4.68 -11.34
CA LEU A 473 -15.08 5.65 -10.70
C LEU A 473 -13.84 5.05 -10.00
N ASN A 474 -13.89 3.77 -9.62
CA ASN A 474 -12.83 3.07 -8.91
C ASN A 474 -12.42 1.84 -9.75
N HIS A 475 -11.12 1.59 -9.91
CA HIS A 475 -10.59 0.58 -10.84
C HIS A 475 -9.44 -0.21 -10.19
N LEU A 476 -9.42 -1.52 -10.41
CA LEU A 476 -8.39 -2.43 -9.89
C LEU A 476 -7.84 -3.29 -11.04
N PHE A 477 -6.51 -3.34 -11.19
CA PHE A 477 -5.84 -4.11 -12.23
C PHE A 477 -4.77 -5.06 -11.66
N GLU A 478 -5.07 -6.36 -11.68
CA GLU A 478 -4.10 -7.43 -11.45
C GLU A 478 -3.28 -7.73 -12.73
N ALA A 479 -2.51 -6.76 -13.20
CA ALA A 479 -1.78 -6.84 -14.48
C ALA A 479 -0.35 -7.39 -14.37
N ALA A 480 0.35 -7.49 -15.50
CA ALA A 480 1.72 -7.98 -15.59
C ALA A 480 2.55 -7.11 -16.54
N TYR A 481 3.62 -6.52 -16.02
CA TYR A 481 4.61 -5.78 -16.82
C TYR A 481 5.49 -6.75 -17.60
N SER A 482 5.83 -6.41 -18.84
CA SER A 482 6.61 -7.26 -19.76
C SER A 482 7.63 -6.50 -20.61
N GLY A 483 8.23 -5.44 -20.05
CA GLY A 483 9.24 -4.60 -20.71
C GLY A 483 8.69 -3.49 -21.61
N SER A 484 7.37 -3.38 -21.77
CA SER A 484 6.70 -2.29 -22.49
C SER A 484 5.77 -1.48 -21.57
N THR A 485 5.78 -0.16 -21.75
CA THR A 485 4.90 0.80 -21.04
C THR A 485 3.43 0.39 -21.14
N GLN A 486 2.72 0.44 -20.01
CA GLN A 486 1.29 0.15 -19.90
C GLN A 486 0.54 1.45 -19.58
N ASP A 487 -0.38 1.85 -20.47
CA ASP A 487 -1.15 3.08 -20.34
C ASP A 487 -2.62 2.76 -20.06
N TYR A 488 -3.12 3.26 -18.93
CA TYR A 488 -4.53 3.19 -18.55
C TYR A 488 -5.14 4.58 -18.73
N VAL A 489 -5.94 4.76 -19.78
CA VAL A 489 -6.54 6.05 -20.14
C VAL A 489 -7.91 6.17 -19.49
N PHE A 490 -8.10 7.24 -18.73
CA PHE A 490 -9.34 7.57 -18.04
C PHE A 490 -9.77 9.01 -18.34
N SER A 491 -11.02 9.33 -18.06
CA SER A 491 -11.53 10.71 -18.05
C SER A 491 -11.99 11.12 -16.66
N TYR A 492 -11.71 12.37 -16.32
CA TYR A 492 -12.07 13.00 -15.06
C TYR A 492 -13.04 14.17 -15.28
N ALA A 493 -14.15 14.16 -14.54
CA ALA A 493 -15.18 15.21 -14.61
C ALA A 493 -15.86 15.52 -13.25
N GLY A 494 -15.46 14.85 -12.16
CA GLY A 494 -16.13 14.91 -10.87
C GLY A 494 -15.53 15.92 -9.88
N PRO A 495 -16.04 15.94 -8.63
CA PRO A 495 -15.33 16.43 -7.46
C PRO A 495 -14.45 15.32 -6.85
N GLY A 496 -13.27 15.66 -6.35
CA GLY A 496 -12.38 14.71 -5.67
C GLY A 496 -10.91 14.92 -6.00
N ALA A 497 -10.10 13.93 -5.62
CA ALA A 497 -8.70 13.83 -5.99
C ALA A 497 -8.49 12.56 -6.82
N ILE A 498 -7.79 12.65 -7.95
CA ILE A 498 -7.30 11.45 -8.65
C ILE A 498 -6.20 10.85 -7.78
N LYS A 499 -6.28 9.55 -7.53
CA LYS A 499 -5.25 8.79 -6.83
C LYS A 499 -5.00 7.51 -7.59
N ALA A 500 -3.74 7.20 -7.87
CA ALA A 500 -3.29 5.91 -8.38
C ALA A 500 -2.30 5.30 -7.39
N THR A 501 -2.35 3.99 -7.16
CA THR A 501 -1.39 3.26 -6.31
C THR A 501 -0.98 1.97 -6.98
N LEU A 502 0.33 1.83 -7.19
CA LEU A 502 0.99 0.68 -7.81
C LEU A 502 1.76 -0.08 -6.72
N VAL A 503 1.54 -1.38 -6.60
CA VAL A 503 2.30 -2.26 -5.69
C VAL A 503 2.73 -3.52 -6.41
N TRP A 504 3.94 -4.00 -6.14
CA TRP A 504 4.43 -5.26 -6.69
C TRP A 504 5.21 -6.10 -5.66
N THR A 505 5.19 -7.41 -5.87
CA THR A 505 6.00 -8.37 -5.12
C THR A 505 7.36 -8.48 -5.78
N ASP A 506 8.28 -7.59 -5.40
CA ASP A 506 9.60 -7.43 -6.00
C ASP A 506 10.54 -8.61 -5.64
N PRO A 507 11.26 -9.23 -6.58
CA PRO A 507 12.24 -10.27 -6.27
C PRO A 507 13.33 -9.80 -5.30
N GLN A 508 13.93 -10.75 -4.58
CA GLN A 508 15.05 -10.48 -3.68
C GLN A 508 16.31 -9.99 -4.44
N PRO A 509 17.12 -9.08 -3.88
CA PRO A 509 18.39 -8.68 -4.49
C PRO A 509 19.38 -9.84 -4.59
N ALA A 510 20.36 -9.74 -5.49
CA ALA A 510 21.36 -10.78 -5.72
C ALA A 510 22.13 -11.17 -4.44
N ALA A 511 22.47 -10.18 -3.61
CA ALA A 511 23.02 -10.33 -2.27
C ALA A 511 22.34 -9.31 -1.31
N THR A 512 22.51 -9.49 -0.01
CA THR A 512 22.19 -8.45 0.98
C THR A 512 23.22 -7.31 0.92
N PRO A 513 22.88 -6.08 1.32
CA PRO A 513 23.86 -5.03 1.60
C PRO A 513 24.94 -5.46 2.60
N ALA A 514 26.08 -4.79 2.57
CA ALA A 514 27.15 -4.98 3.55
C ALA A 514 26.70 -4.53 4.95
N GLY A 515 27.22 -5.18 6.00
CA GLY A 515 26.97 -4.82 7.40
C GLY A 515 27.76 -3.60 7.85
N THR A 516 27.52 -2.47 7.22
CA THR A 516 27.91 -1.14 7.69
C THR A 516 26.66 -0.45 8.24
N LEU A 517 26.86 0.46 9.19
CA LEU A 517 25.81 1.36 9.65
C LEU A 517 25.26 2.20 8.47
N ASP A 518 23.96 2.53 8.51
CA ASP A 518 23.21 3.37 7.58
C ASP A 518 23.57 3.13 6.10
N ASN A 519 23.41 1.90 5.58
CA ASN A 519 23.90 1.54 4.24
C ASN A 519 22.87 1.84 3.12
N PRO A 520 22.99 2.95 2.35
CA PRO A 520 21.94 3.41 1.43
C PRO A 520 21.88 2.62 0.11
N GLN A 521 22.40 1.39 0.10
CA GLN A 521 22.46 0.53 -1.07
C GLN A 521 21.09 -0.14 -1.33
N LYS A 522 20.25 0.59 -2.07
CA LYS A 522 18.98 0.15 -2.70
C LYS A 522 18.85 -1.37 -2.84
N VAL A 523 17.79 -1.93 -2.26
CA VAL A 523 17.46 -3.35 -2.39
C VAL A 523 16.31 -3.65 -3.35
N LEU A 524 15.68 -2.60 -3.92
CA LEU A 524 14.75 -2.72 -5.05
C LEU A 524 15.44 -3.38 -6.26
N VAL A 525 14.74 -4.26 -6.97
CA VAL A 525 15.30 -5.02 -8.10
C VAL A 525 14.59 -4.69 -9.41
N ASN A 526 13.26 -4.76 -9.42
CA ASN A 526 12.44 -4.36 -10.55
C ASN A 526 11.86 -2.96 -10.29
N ASP A 527 12.53 -1.93 -10.81
CA ASP A 527 12.16 -0.51 -10.69
C ASP A 527 10.98 -0.21 -11.63
N LEU A 528 9.74 -0.36 -11.13
CA LEU A 528 8.49 -0.04 -11.84
C LEU A 528 8.04 1.39 -11.49
N ASP A 529 7.97 2.27 -12.49
CA ASP A 529 7.63 3.67 -12.28
C ASP A 529 6.14 3.93 -12.61
N LEU A 530 5.44 4.63 -11.71
CA LEU A 530 4.06 5.11 -11.86
C LEU A 530 4.05 6.63 -12.05
N VAL A 531 3.44 7.09 -13.15
CA VAL A 531 3.11 8.52 -13.33
C VAL A 531 1.67 8.68 -13.79
N ILE A 532 1.08 9.86 -13.54
CA ILE A 532 -0.17 10.26 -14.19
C ILE A 532 0.12 11.44 -15.12
N ILE A 533 -0.39 11.41 -16.33
CA ILE A 533 -0.19 12.46 -17.35
C ILE A 533 -1.56 13.04 -17.73
N GLY A 534 -1.71 14.36 -17.78
CA GLY A 534 -2.98 14.98 -18.21
C GLY A 534 -3.01 16.51 -18.19
N PRO A 535 -4.23 17.12 -18.20
CA PRO A 535 -4.43 18.57 -18.21
C PRO A 535 -3.63 19.33 -17.14
N PRO A 536 -3.19 20.58 -17.41
CA PRO A 536 -3.60 21.43 -18.54
C PRO A 536 -2.77 21.27 -19.83
N SER A 537 -1.64 20.56 -19.81
CA SER A 537 -0.74 20.42 -20.97
C SER A 537 0.19 19.21 -20.79
N ASP A 538 -0.37 17.99 -20.86
CA ASP A 538 0.31 16.70 -20.64
C ASP A 538 1.28 16.71 -19.44
N THR A 539 0.82 17.35 -18.35
CA THR A 539 1.57 17.54 -17.13
C THR A 539 1.78 16.20 -16.45
N THR A 540 3.04 15.83 -16.24
CA THR A 540 3.42 14.60 -15.52
C THR A 540 3.36 14.86 -14.02
N TYR A 541 2.46 14.14 -13.36
CA TYR A 541 2.30 14.09 -11.92
C TYR A 541 3.10 12.89 -11.38
N TRP A 542 4.02 13.20 -10.47
CA TRP A 542 4.98 12.27 -9.89
C TRP A 542 4.45 11.58 -8.62
N PRO A 543 4.98 10.40 -8.26
CA PRO A 543 4.62 9.72 -7.02
C PRO A 543 5.13 10.49 -5.80
N TRP A 544 4.68 10.09 -4.62
CA TRP A 544 5.27 10.56 -3.36
C TRP A 544 6.67 10.01 -3.15
N THR A 545 7.58 10.88 -2.70
CA THR A 545 8.93 10.52 -2.23
C THR A 545 9.28 11.23 -0.91
N LEU A 546 10.15 10.61 -0.12
CA LEU A 546 10.69 11.12 1.15
C LEU A 546 12.20 11.33 1.05
N ASP A 547 12.76 12.10 1.98
CA ASP A 547 14.21 12.23 2.17
C ASP A 547 14.62 11.51 3.47
N PRO A 548 15.33 10.36 3.40
CA PRO A 548 15.76 9.64 4.60
C PRO A 548 16.79 10.42 5.43
N ASN A 549 17.48 11.41 4.85
CA ASN A 549 18.39 12.30 5.58
C ASN A 549 17.65 13.35 6.43
N ASN A 550 16.35 13.55 6.17
CA ASN A 550 15.48 14.48 6.88
C ASN A 550 14.13 13.79 7.21
N PRO A 551 14.12 12.71 8.01
CA PRO A 551 13.00 11.76 8.04
C PRO A 551 11.70 12.29 8.70
N ASN A 552 11.72 13.50 9.25
CA ASN A 552 10.53 14.22 9.72
C ASN A 552 9.96 15.22 8.68
N ALA A 553 10.61 15.40 7.53
CA ALA A 553 10.15 16.30 6.48
C ALA A 553 8.86 15.76 5.81
N PRO A 554 7.98 16.64 5.28
CA PRO A 554 6.85 16.21 4.46
C PRO A 554 7.30 15.55 3.15
N ALA A 555 6.56 14.55 2.70
CA ALA A 555 6.76 13.95 1.38
C ALA A 555 6.53 14.97 0.25
N VAL A 556 7.18 14.74 -0.90
CA VAL A 556 7.09 15.59 -2.09
C VAL A 556 6.61 14.79 -3.31
N ARG A 557 6.09 15.49 -4.33
CA ARG A 557 5.61 14.94 -5.62
C ARG A 557 6.33 15.59 -6.79
N SER A 558 7.67 15.54 -6.77
CA SER A 558 8.54 16.28 -7.69
C SER A 558 9.56 15.42 -8.46
N ALA A 559 9.61 14.11 -8.20
CA ALA A 559 10.51 13.16 -8.85
C ALA A 559 9.91 11.75 -8.81
N ARG A 560 10.47 10.85 -9.61
CA ARG A 560 10.23 9.40 -9.54
C ARG A 560 10.55 8.88 -8.12
N ASN A 561 9.81 7.89 -7.62
CA ASN A 561 10.37 7.05 -6.58
C ASN A 561 11.41 6.14 -7.26
N GLU A 562 12.35 5.61 -6.50
CA GLU A 562 13.41 4.75 -7.03
C GLU A 562 13.88 3.70 -6.00
N VAL A 563 13.09 3.48 -4.94
CA VAL A 563 13.44 2.65 -3.79
C VAL A 563 12.26 1.79 -3.33
N ASP A 564 11.03 2.31 -3.32
CA ASP A 564 9.85 1.58 -2.85
C ASP A 564 9.26 0.65 -3.91
N ASN A 565 8.79 -0.53 -3.48
CA ASN A 565 7.90 -1.39 -4.28
C ASN A 565 6.40 -1.01 -4.12
N VAL A 566 6.16 0.24 -3.75
CA VAL A 566 4.87 0.90 -3.57
C VAL A 566 5.01 2.33 -4.09
N GLU A 567 4.36 2.67 -5.19
CA GLU A 567 4.24 4.05 -5.64
C GLU A 567 2.79 4.54 -5.54
N GLN A 568 2.59 5.79 -5.13
CA GLN A 568 1.29 6.44 -5.15
C GLN A 568 1.41 7.85 -5.73
N VAL A 569 0.64 8.13 -6.78
CA VAL A 569 0.45 9.47 -7.35
C VAL A 569 -0.90 10.01 -6.89
N VAL A 570 -0.91 11.24 -6.35
CA VAL A 570 -2.14 11.95 -5.97
C VAL A 570 -2.19 13.28 -6.69
N ILE A 571 -3.31 13.57 -7.37
CA ILE A 571 -3.65 14.89 -7.90
C ILE A 571 -4.76 15.45 -7.02
N SER A 572 -4.41 16.39 -6.13
CA SER A 572 -5.30 16.86 -5.05
C SER A 572 -6.41 17.81 -5.52
N ALA A 573 -6.23 18.43 -6.70
CA ALA A 573 -7.19 19.32 -7.35
C ALA A 573 -7.05 19.16 -8.88
N PRO A 574 -7.51 18.03 -9.45
CA PRO A 574 -7.43 17.74 -10.89
C PRO A 574 -8.34 18.69 -11.69
N ALA A 575 -7.95 18.98 -12.93
CA ALA A 575 -8.81 19.67 -13.88
C ALA A 575 -9.68 18.65 -14.64
N ALA A 576 -10.81 19.07 -15.22
CA ALA A 576 -11.59 18.18 -16.07
C ALA A 576 -10.84 17.83 -17.36
N GLY A 577 -10.92 16.57 -17.80
CA GLY A 577 -10.28 16.08 -19.02
C GLY A 577 -9.72 14.66 -18.89
N THR A 578 -8.95 14.23 -19.89
CA THR A 578 -8.41 12.87 -20.00
C THR A 578 -7.06 12.74 -19.28
N TYR A 579 -6.91 11.71 -18.45
CA TYR A 579 -5.69 11.39 -17.72
C TYR A 579 -5.20 9.98 -18.09
N THR A 580 -3.91 9.85 -18.39
CA THR A 580 -3.25 8.56 -18.59
C THR A 580 -2.49 8.20 -17.32
N VAL A 581 -2.92 7.14 -16.63
CA VAL A 581 -2.14 6.49 -15.57
C VAL A 581 -1.19 5.53 -16.26
N ARG A 582 0.12 5.79 -16.15
CA ARG A 582 1.17 5.08 -16.89
C ARG A 582 2.05 4.29 -15.93
N VAL A 583 2.20 3.00 -16.22
CA VAL A 583 3.19 2.11 -15.58
C VAL A 583 4.31 1.84 -16.57
N THR A 584 5.54 2.12 -16.17
CA THR A 584 6.75 1.88 -16.98
C THR A 584 7.85 1.24 -16.11
N HIS A 585 9.07 1.11 -16.62
CA HIS A 585 10.21 0.70 -15.83
C HIS A 585 11.43 1.57 -16.10
N THR A 586 12.34 1.59 -15.13
CA THR A 586 13.68 2.14 -15.24
C THR A 586 14.73 1.02 -15.15
N GLY A 587 15.89 1.23 -15.78
CA GLY A 587 16.99 0.26 -15.78
C GLY A 587 16.92 -0.76 -16.93
N ALA A 588 16.87 -2.06 -16.59
CA ALA A 588 16.85 -3.15 -17.55
C ALA A 588 15.47 -3.81 -17.62
N GLY A 589 15.03 -4.20 -18.82
CA GLY A 589 13.71 -4.80 -19.02
C GLY A 589 13.52 -6.13 -18.28
N PHE A 590 12.43 -6.21 -17.52
CA PHE A 590 12.03 -7.37 -16.72
C PHE A 590 10.53 -7.69 -16.90
N ASN A 591 10.12 -8.87 -16.41
CA ASN A 591 8.71 -9.23 -16.24
C ASN A 591 8.34 -9.11 -14.75
N GLN A 592 7.25 -8.41 -14.42
CA GLN A 592 6.82 -8.21 -13.03
C GLN A 592 5.29 -8.14 -12.94
N ASN A 593 4.69 -9.01 -12.12
CA ASN A 593 3.28 -8.89 -11.77
C ASN A 593 3.08 -7.73 -10.79
N TYR A 594 2.09 -6.89 -11.03
CA TYR A 594 1.74 -5.76 -10.18
C TYR A 594 0.23 -5.70 -9.90
N SER A 595 -0.13 -4.81 -8.98
CA SER A 595 -1.50 -4.46 -8.64
C SER A 595 -1.62 -2.93 -8.72
N LEU A 596 -2.49 -2.43 -9.58
CA LEU A 596 -2.73 -0.99 -9.75
C LEU A 596 -4.18 -0.68 -9.34
N LEU A 597 -4.35 0.25 -8.40
CA LEU A 597 -5.64 0.78 -7.97
C LEU A 597 -5.76 2.24 -8.37
N VAL A 598 -6.90 2.66 -8.91
CA VAL A 598 -7.17 4.06 -9.32
C VAL A 598 -8.54 4.51 -8.84
N SER A 599 -8.62 5.71 -8.24
CA SER A 599 -9.85 6.30 -7.68
C SER A 599 -10.27 7.59 -8.37
N ASN A 600 -11.60 7.83 -8.33
CA ASN A 600 -12.30 9.03 -8.81
C ASN A 600 -12.14 9.32 -10.32
N VAL A 601 -11.93 8.29 -11.15
CA VAL A 601 -11.78 8.44 -12.60
C VAL A 601 -12.67 7.44 -13.33
N SER A 602 -13.23 7.84 -14.47
CA SER A 602 -14.01 6.93 -15.31
C SER A 602 -13.14 6.38 -16.43
N ALA A 603 -13.32 5.10 -16.79
CA ALA A 603 -12.81 4.60 -18.08
C ALA A 603 -13.33 5.45 -19.25
N GLY A 604 -14.47 6.13 -19.05
CA GLY A 604 -15.16 6.91 -20.04
C GLY A 604 -16.12 6.03 -20.84
N VAL A 605 -17.06 6.68 -21.50
CA VAL A 605 -18.03 6.06 -22.39
C VAL A 605 -18.00 6.77 -23.73
N ALA A 606 -18.17 6.00 -24.80
CA ALA A 606 -18.29 6.55 -26.15
C ALA A 606 -19.43 7.58 -26.21
N PRO A 607 -19.32 8.61 -27.08
CA PRO A 607 -20.45 9.48 -27.35
C PRO A 607 -21.64 8.67 -27.87
N VAL A 608 -22.85 9.07 -27.49
CA VAL A 608 -24.11 8.60 -28.05
C VAL A 608 -24.99 9.83 -28.26
N LEU A 609 -25.21 10.19 -29.52
CA LEU A 609 -25.89 11.40 -29.92
C LEU A 609 -27.40 11.28 -29.63
N ALA A 610 -27.96 12.34 -29.02
CA ALA A 610 -29.40 12.48 -29.04
C ALA A 610 -29.82 12.80 -30.49
N PRO A 611 -30.83 12.12 -31.07
CA PRO A 611 -31.27 12.37 -32.44
C PRO A 611 -31.54 13.86 -32.69
N PRO A 612 -30.79 14.55 -33.57
CA PRO A 612 -31.02 15.95 -33.84
C PRO A 612 -32.36 16.13 -34.56
N ALA A 613 -33.02 17.27 -34.34
CA ALA A 613 -34.23 17.60 -35.07
C ALA A 613 -33.90 17.99 -36.52
N ASN A 614 -34.79 17.66 -37.45
CA ASN A 614 -34.78 18.30 -38.77
C ASN A 614 -34.99 19.81 -38.62
N ASP A 615 -34.38 20.58 -39.51
CA ASP A 615 -34.24 22.03 -39.40
C ASP A 615 -34.54 22.71 -40.75
N THR A 616 -34.80 24.02 -40.72
CA THR A 616 -35.20 24.79 -41.92
C THR A 616 -34.48 26.14 -41.95
N THR A 617 -34.08 26.59 -43.13
CA THR A 617 -33.43 27.91 -43.31
C THR A 617 -33.83 28.59 -44.61
N ALA A 618 -33.89 29.92 -44.61
CA ALA A 618 -34.19 30.72 -45.79
C ALA A 618 -33.02 30.72 -46.80
N CYS A 619 -33.33 30.84 -48.09
CA CYS A 619 -32.28 30.84 -49.11
C CYS A 619 -31.31 32.04 -48.96
N GLY A 620 -30.01 31.76 -49.00
CA GLY A 620 -28.95 32.76 -48.82
C GLY A 620 -28.99 33.46 -47.46
N ALA A 621 -29.58 32.85 -46.42
CA ALA A 621 -29.50 33.31 -45.03
C ALA A 621 -28.44 32.47 -44.29
N PRO A 622 -27.44 33.06 -43.61
CA PRO A 622 -26.41 32.29 -42.92
C PRO A 622 -27.00 31.31 -41.89
N TYR A 623 -26.88 30.01 -42.19
CA TYR A 623 -27.34 28.94 -41.30
C TYR A 623 -26.30 28.61 -40.24
N VAL A 624 -26.76 28.43 -39.00
CA VAL A 624 -25.98 27.96 -37.85
C VAL A 624 -26.87 26.97 -37.10
N SER A 625 -26.45 25.72 -36.99
CA SER A 625 -27.23 24.69 -36.29
C SER A 625 -27.29 24.96 -34.78
N PRO A 626 -28.30 24.44 -34.08
CA PRO A 626 -28.19 24.19 -32.65
C PRO A 626 -26.91 23.38 -32.33
N ALA A 627 -26.34 23.58 -31.15
CA ALA A 627 -25.26 22.72 -30.67
C ALA A 627 -25.80 21.29 -30.46
N PRO A 628 -25.18 20.25 -31.04
CA PRO A 628 -25.63 18.87 -30.86
C PRO A 628 -25.60 18.48 -29.38
N SER A 629 -26.58 17.64 -28.97
CA SER A 629 -26.65 17.15 -27.60
C SER A 629 -26.33 15.66 -27.52
N LEU A 630 -25.66 15.28 -26.44
CA LEU A 630 -25.24 13.91 -26.16
C LEU A 630 -26.16 13.30 -25.10
N SER A 631 -26.68 12.11 -25.38
CA SER A 631 -27.39 11.29 -24.39
C SER A 631 -26.41 10.56 -23.46
N GLN A 632 -25.22 10.26 -23.96
CA GLN A 632 -24.08 9.72 -23.24
C GLN A 632 -22.78 10.16 -23.93
N GLY A 633 -21.64 10.14 -23.22
CA GLY A 633 -20.33 10.46 -23.79
C GLY A 633 -19.45 11.23 -22.83
N THR A 634 -18.21 10.78 -22.64
CA THR A 634 -17.27 11.45 -21.72
C THR A 634 -16.34 12.40 -22.47
N PRO A 635 -16.20 13.68 -22.04
CA PRO A 635 -15.27 14.62 -22.65
C PRO A 635 -13.79 14.17 -22.57
N VAL A 636 -12.90 14.64 -23.46
CA VAL A 636 -13.16 15.61 -24.54
C VAL A 636 -13.78 14.93 -25.77
N ILE A 637 -14.80 15.57 -26.34
CA ILE A 637 -15.43 15.16 -27.60
C ILE A 637 -14.88 16.03 -28.73
N THR A 638 -14.46 15.40 -29.82
CA THR A 638 -14.08 16.05 -31.08
C THR A 638 -15.17 15.79 -32.13
N TRP A 639 -15.53 16.81 -32.90
CA TRP A 639 -16.63 16.75 -33.87
C TRP A 639 -16.15 16.82 -35.33
N SER A 640 -16.75 16.01 -36.20
CA SER A 640 -16.56 16.07 -37.66
C SER A 640 -17.88 16.21 -38.41
N LEU A 641 -17.81 16.78 -39.61
CA LEU A 641 -18.89 16.85 -40.60
C LEU A 641 -18.55 15.86 -41.71
N ASP A 642 -19.31 14.78 -41.79
CA ASP A 642 -19.01 13.64 -42.65
C ASP A 642 -19.78 13.72 -43.98
N ALA A 643 -20.98 14.31 -43.93
CA ALA A 643 -21.77 14.71 -45.09
C ALA A 643 -22.56 15.99 -44.79
N GLY A 644 -22.82 16.80 -45.82
CA GLY A 644 -23.58 18.04 -45.70
C GLY A 644 -23.53 18.87 -46.99
N PRO A 645 -24.20 20.03 -47.02
CA PRO A 645 -24.21 20.90 -48.19
C PRO A 645 -22.82 21.46 -48.55
N PRO A 646 -22.56 21.79 -49.83
CA PRO A 646 -21.27 22.33 -50.27
C PRO A 646 -20.89 23.60 -49.53
N LEU A 647 -19.64 23.67 -49.05
CA LEU A 647 -19.08 24.77 -48.25
C LEU A 647 -19.65 24.93 -46.82
N ALA A 648 -20.48 24.00 -46.34
CA ALA A 648 -20.76 23.90 -44.91
C ALA A 648 -19.50 23.48 -44.13
N THR A 649 -19.39 23.96 -42.89
CA THR A 649 -18.29 23.65 -41.96
C THR A 649 -18.85 23.29 -40.58
N ILE A 650 -18.01 22.73 -39.71
CA ILE A 650 -18.34 22.42 -38.31
C ILE A 650 -17.27 22.98 -37.39
N ASP A 651 -17.66 23.47 -36.22
CA ASP A 651 -16.73 23.75 -35.14
C ASP A 651 -16.36 22.45 -34.41
N PRO A 652 -15.08 22.03 -34.41
CA PRO A 652 -14.68 20.72 -33.91
C PRO A 652 -14.73 20.57 -32.38
N GLY A 653 -14.97 21.65 -31.62
CA GLY A 653 -15.09 21.63 -30.16
C GLY A 653 -16.53 21.68 -29.64
N SER A 654 -17.47 22.20 -30.45
CA SER A 654 -18.88 22.39 -30.08
C SER A 654 -19.88 21.64 -30.96
N GLY A 655 -19.46 21.10 -32.11
CA GLY A 655 -20.31 20.36 -33.03
C GLY A 655 -21.30 21.21 -33.83
N VAL A 656 -21.27 22.53 -33.67
CA VAL A 656 -22.14 23.46 -34.41
C VAL A 656 -21.75 23.48 -35.88
N VAL A 657 -22.70 23.17 -36.75
CA VAL A 657 -22.55 23.27 -38.21
C VAL A 657 -22.92 24.68 -38.67
N SER A 658 -22.16 25.24 -39.60
CA SER A 658 -22.38 26.58 -40.17
C SER A 658 -22.33 26.54 -41.70
N TRP A 659 -23.23 27.26 -42.36
CA TRP A 659 -23.25 27.40 -43.82
C TRP A 659 -23.64 28.83 -44.21
N THR A 660 -22.72 29.57 -44.84
CA THR A 660 -22.84 31.02 -45.01
C THR A 660 -23.82 31.48 -46.07
N ASP A 661 -24.13 30.63 -47.05
CA ASP A 661 -24.96 30.96 -48.21
C ASP A 661 -25.75 29.70 -48.68
N PRO A 662 -26.85 29.34 -47.99
CA PRO A 662 -27.65 28.17 -48.33
C PRO A 662 -28.35 28.32 -49.69
N VAL A 663 -28.31 27.26 -50.50
CA VAL A 663 -29.00 27.18 -51.80
C VAL A 663 -29.95 25.98 -51.84
N PRO A 664 -31.02 25.97 -52.65
CA PRO A 664 -32.08 24.96 -52.58
C PRO A 664 -31.90 23.80 -53.58
N SER A 665 -30.80 23.81 -54.34
CA SER A 665 -30.59 22.95 -55.52
C SER A 665 -30.54 21.43 -55.26
N ALA A 666 -30.46 21.01 -54.00
CA ALA A 666 -30.65 19.64 -53.56
C ALA A 666 -31.37 19.56 -52.20
N THR A 667 -32.34 20.46 -51.96
CA THR A 667 -33.12 20.49 -50.71
C THR A 667 -34.08 19.28 -50.62
N PRO A 668 -34.25 18.63 -49.44
CA PRO A 668 -33.50 18.85 -48.20
C PRO A 668 -32.11 18.19 -48.22
N TYR A 669 -31.14 18.81 -47.55
CA TYR A 669 -29.80 18.26 -47.38
C TYR A 669 -29.73 17.36 -46.16
N ASP A 670 -29.26 16.11 -46.34
CA ASP A 670 -28.80 15.29 -45.21
C ASP A 670 -27.49 15.87 -44.66
N ILE A 671 -27.50 16.30 -43.40
CA ILE A 671 -26.30 16.73 -42.66
C ILE A 671 -25.96 15.62 -41.68
N THR A 672 -24.77 15.04 -41.82
CA THR A 672 -24.26 13.94 -40.99
C THR A 672 -23.01 14.38 -40.24
N ILE A 673 -23.05 14.27 -38.92
CA ILE A 673 -21.93 14.59 -38.03
C ILE A 673 -21.52 13.35 -37.23
N THR A 674 -20.22 13.26 -36.91
CA THR A 674 -19.70 12.28 -35.96
C THR A 674 -19.12 12.98 -34.73
N ALA A 675 -19.51 12.49 -33.55
CA ALA A 675 -18.86 12.76 -32.29
C ALA A 675 -17.81 11.67 -32.01
N THR A 676 -16.59 12.07 -31.62
CA THR A 676 -15.47 11.15 -31.35
C THR A 676 -14.89 11.40 -29.96
N ASN A 677 -14.59 10.34 -29.20
CA ASN A 677 -13.67 10.41 -28.07
C ASN A 677 -12.75 9.16 -28.04
N ALA A 678 -11.93 9.03 -26.98
CA ALA A 678 -10.99 7.91 -26.84
C ALA A 678 -11.65 6.51 -26.75
N GLN A 679 -12.95 6.44 -26.44
CA GLN A 679 -13.69 5.18 -26.28
C GLN A 679 -14.56 4.82 -27.49
N GLY A 680 -14.71 5.71 -28.47
CA GLY A 680 -15.42 5.41 -29.71
C GLY A 680 -15.99 6.64 -30.42
N THR A 681 -16.86 6.34 -31.37
CA THR A 681 -17.54 7.30 -32.25
C THR A 681 -19.02 6.98 -32.34
N ASP A 682 -19.86 8.01 -32.43
CA ASP A 682 -21.25 7.87 -32.85
C ASP A 682 -21.62 8.97 -33.85
N THR A 683 -22.57 8.66 -34.72
CA THR A 683 -22.84 9.41 -35.95
C THR A 683 -24.34 9.67 -36.08
N ALA A 684 -24.74 10.93 -36.18
CA ALA A 684 -26.14 11.33 -36.32
C ALA A 684 -26.36 12.13 -37.60
N THR A 685 -27.55 11.96 -38.19
CA THR A 685 -27.99 12.68 -39.39
C THR A 685 -29.30 13.39 -39.13
N TRP A 686 -29.44 14.63 -39.61
CA TRP A 686 -30.72 15.33 -39.72
C TRP A 686 -30.87 15.95 -41.10
N GLN A 687 -32.09 16.35 -41.46
CA GLN A 687 -32.36 17.01 -42.71
C GLN A 687 -32.47 18.52 -42.51
N LEU A 688 -31.70 19.30 -43.28
CA LEU A 688 -31.84 20.75 -43.41
C LEU A 688 -32.63 21.07 -44.69
N THR A 689 -33.83 21.62 -44.52
CA THR A 689 -34.62 22.14 -45.64
C THR A 689 -34.21 23.58 -45.91
N VAL A 690 -33.63 23.86 -47.09
CA VAL A 690 -33.52 25.24 -47.59
C VAL A 690 -34.84 25.60 -48.26
N ALA A 691 -35.49 26.64 -47.75
CA ALA A 691 -36.72 27.20 -48.30
C ALA A 691 -36.38 28.30 -49.34
N PRO A 692 -36.65 28.09 -50.64
CA PRO A 692 -36.78 29.20 -51.57
C PRO A 692 -38.06 29.98 -51.22
N GLY A 693 -38.03 31.30 -51.34
CA GLY A 693 -39.22 32.14 -51.18
C GLY A 693 -39.49 32.77 -49.79
N ASP A 694 -38.68 32.50 -48.75
CA ASP A 694 -38.73 33.28 -47.51
C ASP A 694 -37.99 34.61 -47.73
N PHE A 695 -38.74 35.68 -48.01
CA PHE A 695 -38.22 37.01 -48.31
C PHE A 695 -38.21 37.93 -47.09
N THR A 696 -39.17 37.75 -46.17
CA THR A 696 -39.20 38.51 -44.90
C THR A 696 -38.11 38.06 -43.92
N GLY A 697 -37.61 36.82 -44.07
CA GLY A 697 -36.56 36.22 -43.27
C GLY A 697 -37.04 35.67 -41.92
N ASP A 698 -38.32 35.31 -41.80
CA ASP A 698 -38.93 34.88 -40.54
C ASP A 698 -39.00 33.34 -40.35
N GLY A 699 -38.65 32.58 -41.39
CA GLY A 699 -38.66 31.11 -41.42
C GLY A 699 -39.94 30.48 -41.94
N LEU A 700 -40.92 31.29 -42.38
CA LEU A 700 -42.19 30.85 -42.94
C LEU A 700 -42.32 31.21 -44.43
N LEU A 701 -43.40 30.73 -45.05
CA LEU A 701 -43.81 31.05 -46.42
C LEU A 701 -45.27 31.48 -46.38
N THR A 702 -45.54 32.77 -46.59
CA THR A 702 -46.87 33.36 -46.34
C THR A 702 -47.24 34.48 -47.32
N ASP A 703 -48.52 34.88 -47.33
CA ASP A 703 -48.99 36.09 -48.04
C ASP A 703 -48.18 37.37 -47.72
N LEU A 704 -47.44 37.41 -46.61
CA LEU A 704 -46.59 38.55 -46.21
C LEU A 704 -45.29 38.65 -47.02
N ASP A 705 -44.85 37.56 -47.63
CA ASP A 705 -43.60 37.46 -48.41
C ASP A 705 -43.80 37.87 -49.88
N VAL A 706 -45.05 37.90 -50.35
CA VAL A 706 -45.43 38.26 -51.73
C VAL A 706 -45.01 39.68 -52.16
N PRO A 707 -45.13 40.75 -51.32
CA PRO A 707 -44.67 42.07 -51.70
C PRO A 707 -43.15 42.13 -51.89
N ASP A 708 -42.40 41.61 -50.91
CA ASP A 708 -40.94 41.65 -50.89
C ASP A 708 -40.35 40.78 -52.02
N PHE A 709 -40.99 39.66 -52.36
CA PHE A 709 -40.68 38.87 -53.54
C PHE A 709 -40.82 39.65 -54.86
N VAL A 710 -41.96 40.32 -55.04
CA VAL A 710 -42.25 41.06 -56.29
C VAL A 710 -41.29 42.25 -56.46
N ASP A 711 -40.88 42.89 -55.36
CA ASP A 711 -39.84 43.91 -55.40
C ASP A 711 -38.45 43.32 -55.72
N HIS A 712 -38.08 42.14 -55.20
CA HIS A 712 -36.84 41.42 -55.58
C HIS A 712 -36.81 41.00 -57.06
N LEU A 713 -37.97 40.72 -57.67
CA LEU A 713 -38.09 40.44 -59.11
C LEU A 713 -37.88 41.69 -59.99
N ILE A 714 -38.01 42.89 -59.43
CA ILE A 714 -37.89 44.17 -60.13
C ILE A 714 -36.51 44.80 -59.92
N ASP A 715 -35.96 44.74 -58.71
CA ASP A 715 -34.59 45.19 -58.43
C ASP A 715 -33.58 44.06 -58.67
N ILE A 716 -33.06 44.00 -59.90
CA ILE A 716 -32.07 43.01 -60.36
C ILE A 716 -30.66 43.25 -59.75
N SER A 717 -30.60 43.58 -58.46
CA SER A 717 -29.39 43.51 -57.64
C SER A 717 -29.09 42.03 -57.40
N ALA A 718 -28.02 41.52 -58.01
CA ALA A 718 -27.69 40.08 -58.03
C ALA A 718 -27.10 39.56 -56.70
N THR A 719 -27.71 39.91 -55.56
CA THR A 719 -27.16 39.71 -54.21
C THR A 719 -27.61 38.41 -53.54
N ARG A 720 -28.84 37.92 -53.79
CA ARG A 720 -29.37 36.65 -53.25
C ARG A 720 -30.21 35.89 -54.31
N PRO A 721 -29.63 35.49 -55.45
CA PRO A 721 -30.41 34.95 -56.60
C PRO A 721 -31.21 33.69 -56.28
N CYS A 722 -30.80 32.91 -55.28
CA CYS A 722 -31.46 31.63 -54.94
C CYS A 722 -32.80 31.78 -54.22
N ALA A 723 -33.16 32.98 -53.74
CA ALA A 723 -34.46 33.22 -53.13
C ALA A 723 -35.57 33.41 -54.18
N ALA A 724 -35.24 34.01 -55.33
CA ALA A 724 -36.21 34.44 -56.36
C ALA A 724 -36.49 33.40 -57.45
N ASP A 725 -35.58 32.45 -57.68
CA ASP A 725 -35.84 31.20 -58.41
C ASP A 725 -36.59 30.25 -57.46
N VAL A 726 -37.92 30.38 -57.42
CA VAL A 726 -38.81 29.60 -56.56
C VAL A 726 -39.17 28.28 -57.23
N ASN A 727 -39.18 28.24 -58.56
CA ASN A 727 -39.57 27.07 -59.33
C ASN A 727 -38.41 26.06 -59.54
N LEU A 728 -37.17 26.48 -59.27
CA LEU A 728 -35.91 25.73 -59.36
C LEU A 728 -35.45 25.36 -60.78
N ASP A 729 -35.81 26.17 -61.79
CA ASP A 729 -35.36 25.96 -63.19
C ASP A 729 -34.10 26.74 -63.59
N MET A 730 -33.50 27.48 -62.65
CA MET A 730 -32.32 28.35 -62.84
C MET A 730 -32.58 29.59 -63.71
N SER A 731 -33.85 29.95 -63.91
CA SER A 731 -34.26 31.28 -64.36
C SER A 731 -34.98 32.03 -63.23
N ILE A 732 -35.15 33.34 -63.39
CA ILE A 732 -35.92 34.19 -62.48
C ILE A 732 -36.90 34.95 -63.37
N ASP A 733 -38.15 34.49 -63.44
CA ASP A 733 -39.16 35.06 -64.34
C ASP A 733 -40.60 35.05 -63.78
N ALA A 734 -41.61 35.24 -64.63
CA ALA A 734 -43.02 35.29 -64.22
C ALA A 734 -43.61 33.92 -63.82
N LEU A 735 -42.90 32.81 -64.05
CA LEU A 735 -43.25 31.47 -63.62
C LEU A 735 -42.94 31.28 -62.12
N ASP A 736 -41.91 31.91 -61.59
CA ASP A 736 -41.65 31.93 -60.14
C ASP A 736 -42.79 32.58 -59.37
N VAL A 737 -43.39 33.64 -59.94
CA VAL A 737 -44.61 34.26 -59.39
C VAL A 737 -45.79 33.30 -59.35
N GLN A 738 -45.91 32.41 -60.33
CA GLN A 738 -46.96 31.40 -60.34
C GLN A 738 -46.65 30.24 -59.41
N ALA A 739 -45.39 29.79 -59.35
CA ALA A 739 -44.93 28.75 -58.43
C ALA A 739 -45.13 29.18 -56.98
N PHE A 740 -44.62 30.36 -56.61
CA PHE A 740 -44.73 30.94 -55.27
C PHE A 740 -46.19 31.09 -54.83
N VAL A 741 -47.03 31.76 -55.64
CA VAL A 741 -48.47 31.95 -55.36
C VAL A 741 -49.26 30.64 -55.36
N SER A 742 -48.71 29.54 -55.90
CA SER A 742 -49.30 28.19 -55.84
C SER A 742 -48.78 27.30 -54.69
N GLY A 743 -47.75 27.74 -53.97
CA GLY A 743 -47.05 26.95 -52.94
C GLY A 743 -47.33 27.35 -51.49
N MET A 744 -48.04 28.46 -51.26
CA MET A 744 -48.54 28.92 -49.94
C MET A 744 -49.87 28.25 -49.55
#